data_AF-A0A1M6H2W8-F1
#
_entry.id   AF-A0A1M6H2W8-F1
#
_cell.length_a   1.000
_cell.length_b   1.000
_cell.length_c   1.000
_cell.angle_alpha   90.00
_cell.angle_beta   90.00
_cell.angle_gamma   90.00
#
_symmetry.space_group_name_H-M   'P 1'
#
loop_
_entity.id
_entity.type
_entity.pdbx_description
1 polymer ?
#
loop_
_entity_poly.entity_id
_entity_poly.type
_entity_poly.pdbx_seq_one_letter_code
_entity_poly.pdbx_strand_id
1 'polypeptide(L)'
;MAFKIPSKSSISIKDPETLFRDLRDRTVEGLLAQQADMLRKYMEHVDKNDIALELPTGSGKTLVGLLIAEWRRRTKRERCVLLCPTKQLVHQVVEQAKEKYGINALDFSGSARQFPMADKTAFNNCEAIGIATYSALFNTNPFFDGAHTIIFDDAHAAENYVSSFWSLEISRNEDEKTFDAIWQVIAQYTTDNDQLRYDQVNDGSLDTSFVNKIPTPYLFTCKTALTVAIDNACNREDSPDEYGYRWQMIKDHLHACHLYYTSQSILIRPLISPTKSFSPFQNARQRIYMSATLGEGGDLERIFGRKKIERIPAPEGWEKQGIGRRFFVFPMRKWDETTSLQQAISWIGKFDRSLILTPSNRAADIVRGFITANPATQKHLQFNASNLEASKKSFTQAKSAIAILANRYDGIDLIGDECRYLMIFGLPESTNLQERFIISRLGGSVLFNVRIRTRVTQAVGRCTRSSTDYALVVIIGDKVHQYFHRPENRDTLHPELQAEVNFGVEQSNVDNPLELSNNIDIFIDHGPEWKSADGHILETRDELTQSPLPSAEPLGNSVSHEVKFQDALWSGDFESALSSAKDVLACLAGGHELKGYSALWNYLAGSAAYLSNQPQVAQSHFSSAFSCASTLPWLKQMQKLISAQSTEVPVEVIYGERIERIEGVLEKFGKSGSLKVDRYLQAIRDGLASSESKPFEEAQVKLGRILGFESGNTERSGDPDPWWIFGRQGIVFEDYTATGDNPVVSKDKTLQAKAHPDTLSEEHPGVNFSVVMCSSSDKLHHAATPHTGDVFYISVDEFKKFSEECMTTIRVLWDAFQSPGIIEWREFAARKLTETQLGTEEILARLTSTKLSTLA
;
A
#
# COMPACT_ATOMS: atom_id res chain seq x y z
N MET A 1 -7.63 -56.76 30.28
CA MET A 1 -8.23 -57.16 28.98
C MET A 1 -7.42 -56.49 27.87
N ALA A 2 -6.90 -57.25 26.90
CA ALA A 2 -6.00 -56.74 25.84
C ALA A 2 -6.73 -56.07 24.66
N PHE A 3 -8.01 -56.39 24.45
CA PHE A 3 -8.81 -55.77 23.38
C PHE A 3 -9.57 -54.56 23.91
N LYS A 4 -9.44 -53.42 23.21
CA LYS A 4 -10.26 -52.23 23.44
C LYS A 4 -11.57 -52.41 22.68
N ILE A 5 -12.65 -52.73 23.39
CA ILE A 5 -14.00 -52.76 22.81
C ILE A 5 -14.46 -51.30 22.65
N PRO A 6 -14.75 -50.81 21.43
CA PRO A 6 -15.20 -49.44 21.23
C PRO A 6 -16.55 -49.23 21.92
N SER A 7 -16.63 -48.30 22.89
CA SER A 7 -17.92 -47.81 23.34
C SER A 7 -18.55 -47.02 22.20
N LYS A 8 -19.74 -47.40 21.76
CA LYS A 8 -20.55 -46.55 20.88
C LYS A 8 -20.91 -45.30 21.68
N SER A 9 -20.24 -44.16 21.43
CA SER A 9 -20.69 -42.88 21.97
C SER A 9 -22.05 -42.56 21.34
N SER A 10 -23.12 -42.78 22.10
CA SER A 10 -24.50 -42.65 21.66
C SER A 10 -25.01 -41.21 21.66
N ILE A 11 -24.13 -40.21 21.76
CA ILE A 11 -24.54 -38.80 21.77
C ILE A 11 -24.58 -38.32 20.33
N SER A 12 -25.80 -38.16 19.82
CA SER A 12 -26.07 -37.49 18.54
C SER A 12 -25.80 -35.99 18.70
N ILE A 13 -24.56 -35.56 18.45
CA ILE A 13 -24.18 -34.15 18.46
C ILE A 13 -24.81 -33.46 17.23
N LYS A 14 -25.93 -32.77 17.44
CA LYS A 14 -26.72 -32.17 16.35
C LYS A 14 -26.03 -30.97 15.71
N ASP A 15 -25.44 -30.11 16.53
CA ASP A 15 -24.87 -28.82 16.12
C ASP A 15 -23.66 -28.42 17.00
N PRO A 16 -22.86 -27.44 16.58
CA PRO A 16 -21.71 -26.94 17.34
C PRO A 16 -22.06 -26.35 18.72
N GLU A 17 -23.26 -25.78 18.89
CA GLU A 17 -23.69 -25.22 20.19
C GLU A 17 -23.92 -26.34 21.21
N THR A 18 -24.58 -27.42 20.80
CA THR A 18 -24.80 -28.62 21.61
C THR A 18 -23.48 -29.33 21.90
N LEU A 19 -22.58 -29.40 20.92
CA LEU A 19 -21.21 -29.91 21.12
C LEU A 19 -20.51 -29.17 22.27
N PHE A 20 -20.59 -27.83 22.28
CA PHE A 20 -19.94 -27.05 23.33
C PHE A 20 -20.39 -27.47 24.72
N ARG A 21 -21.70 -27.75 24.92
CA ARG A 21 -22.25 -28.19 26.21
C ARG A 21 -21.65 -29.52 26.69
N ASP A 22 -21.29 -30.41 25.77
CA ASP A 22 -20.72 -31.73 26.05
C ASP A 22 -19.21 -31.72 26.34
N LEU A 23 -18.49 -30.65 26.01
CA LEU A 23 -17.04 -30.52 26.30
C LEU A 23 -16.81 -30.28 27.80
N ARG A 24 -16.48 -31.33 28.56
CA ARG A 24 -16.36 -31.23 30.04
C ARG A 24 -15.06 -30.62 30.54
N ASP A 25 -13.99 -30.71 29.75
CA ASP A 25 -12.65 -30.22 30.12
C ASP A 25 -12.43 -28.77 29.64
N ARG A 26 -13.40 -27.90 29.90
CA ARG A 26 -13.37 -26.48 29.50
C ARG A 26 -13.37 -25.55 30.72
N THR A 27 -12.67 -24.43 30.62
CA THR A 27 -12.67 -23.37 31.65
C THR A 27 -13.68 -22.27 31.33
N VAL A 28 -14.17 -22.21 30.10
CA VAL A 28 -15.21 -21.25 29.69
C VAL A 28 -16.59 -21.76 30.09
N GLU A 29 -17.29 -20.99 30.92
CA GLU A 29 -18.59 -21.35 31.48
C GLU A 29 -19.70 -21.47 30.40
N GLY A 30 -19.71 -20.54 29.45
CA GLY A 30 -20.75 -20.43 28.43
C GLY A 30 -20.26 -19.75 27.15
N LEU A 31 -21.00 -19.97 26.06
CA LEU A 31 -20.84 -19.18 24.84
C LEU A 31 -21.40 -17.77 25.07
N LEU A 32 -20.74 -16.77 24.47
CA LEU A 32 -21.35 -15.45 24.33
C LEU A 32 -22.59 -15.56 23.43
N ALA A 33 -23.60 -14.71 23.65
CA ALA A 33 -24.83 -14.72 22.86
C ALA A 33 -24.54 -14.66 21.35
N GLN A 34 -23.67 -13.73 20.93
CA GLN A 34 -23.23 -13.61 19.53
C GLN A 34 -22.56 -14.87 18.97
N GLN A 35 -21.83 -15.64 19.79
CA GLN A 35 -21.20 -16.89 19.35
C GLN A 35 -22.26 -17.96 19.11
N ALA A 36 -23.22 -18.10 20.02
CA ALA A 36 -24.32 -19.04 19.87
C ALA A 36 -25.18 -18.69 18.64
N ASP A 37 -25.51 -17.41 18.44
CA ASP A 37 -26.31 -16.96 17.31
C ASP A 37 -25.59 -17.15 15.98
N MET A 38 -24.29 -16.88 15.91
CA MET A 38 -23.49 -17.18 14.71
C MET A 38 -23.45 -18.68 14.42
N LEU A 39 -23.29 -19.53 15.43
CA LEU A 39 -23.31 -20.99 15.24
C LEU A 39 -24.66 -21.50 14.74
N ARG A 40 -25.77 -20.92 15.22
CA ARG A 40 -27.13 -21.23 14.73
C ARG A 40 -27.30 -20.81 13.28
N LYS A 41 -26.93 -19.57 12.93
CA LYS A 41 -26.95 -19.08 11.54
C LYS A 41 -26.07 -19.96 10.64
N TYR A 42 -24.87 -20.33 11.07
CA TYR A 42 -24.00 -21.24 10.31
C TYR A 42 -24.69 -22.57 9.96
N MET A 43 -25.50 -23.13 10.87
CA MET A 43 -26.21 -24.38 10.62
C MET A 43 -27.22 -24.29 9.46
N GLU A 44 -27.78 -23.11 9.19
CA GLU A 44 -28.68 -22.87 8.05
C GLU A 44 -27.92 -22.92 6.70
N HIS A 45 -26.60 -22.68 6.73
CA HIS A 45 -25.74 -22.64 5.55
C HIS A 45 -24.75 -23.83 5.49
N VAL A 46 -24.93 -24.86 6.31
CA VAL A 46 -23.94 -25.93 6.55
C VAL A 46 -23.50 -26.72 5.32
N ASP A 47 -24.31 -26.73 4.27
CA ASP A 47 -24.07 -27.43 3.00
C ASP A 47 -23.49 -26.53 1.90
N LYS A 48 -23.26 -25.24 2.18
CA LYS A 48 -22.56 -24.34 1.26
C LYS A 48 -21.06 -24.62 1.30
N ASN A 49 -20.42 -24.62 0.13
CA ASN A 49 -18.99 -24.94 0.00
C ASN A 49 -18.05 -23.81 0.42
N ASP A 50 -18.48 -22.55 0.27
CA ASP A 50 -17.69 -21.35 0.53
C ASP A 50 -18.54 -20.40 1.39
N ILE A 51 -18.16 -20.21 2.66
CA ILE A 51 -18.93 -19.44 3.65
C ILE A 51 -18.02 -18.45 4.36
N ALA A 52 -18.41 -17.18 4.42
CA ALA A 52 -17.75 -16.17 5.24
C ALA A 52 -18.60 -15.83 6.47
N LEU A 53 -17.95 -15.81 7.64
CA LEU A 53 -18.56 -15.50 8.93
C LEU A 53 -18.05 -14.13 9.40
N GLU A 54 -18.96 -13.19 9.62
CA GLU A 54 -18.64 -11.90 10.21
C GLU A 54 -18.58 -12.01 11.72
N LEU A 55 -17.37 -11.93 12.26
CA LEU A 55 -17.11 -12.09 13.68
C LEU A 55 -16.28 -10.88 14.14
N PRO A 56 -16.89 -9.87 14.78
CA PRO A 56 -16.19 -8.67 15.24
C PRO A 56 -14.98 -9.00 16.11
N THR A 57 -13.97 -8.14 16.11
CA THR A 57 -12.77 -8.34 16.94
C THR A 57 -13.15 -8.42 18.42
N GLY A 58 -12.66 -9.45 19.14
CA GLY A 58 -13.03 -9.74 20.52
C GLY A 58 -14.27 -10.62 20.72
N SER A 59 -15.00 -10.98 19.66
CA SER A 59 -16.18 -11.89 19.73
C SER A 59 -15.82 -13.37 19.98
N GLY A 60 -14.53 -13.70 20.06
CA GLY A 60 -14.04 -15.08 20.22
C GLY A 60 -14.12 -15.92 18.95
N LYS A 61 -13.73 -15.36 17.80
CA LYS A 61 -13.75 -16.03 16.47
C LYS A 61 -13.10 -17.40 16.49
N THR A 62 -11.97 -17.52 17.21
CA THR A 62 -11.22 -18.77 17.38
C THR A 62 -12.10 -19.88 17.97
N LEU A 63 -12.92 -19.59 18.98
CA LEU A 63 -13.81 -20.59 19.59
C LEU A 63 -14.88 -21.04 18.60
N VAL A 64 -15.49 -20.10 17.86
CA VAL A 64 -16.49 -20.41 16.82
C VAL A 64 -15.89 -21.34 15.76
N GLY A 65 -14.72 -21.00 15.22
CA GLY A 65 -14.02 -21.83 14.23
C GLY A 65 -13.66 -23.22 14.76
N LEU A 66 -13.13 -23.31 15.98
CA LEU A 66 -12.78 -24.59 16.61
C LEU A 66 -14.02 -25.47 16.87
N LEU A 67 -15.15 -24.88 17.28
CA LEU A 67 -16.39 -25.62 17.48
C LEU A 67 -16.97 -26.16 16.18
N ILE A 68 -16.93 -25.37 15.10
CA ILE A 68 -17.34 -25.83 13.77
C ILE A 68 -16.42 -26.97 13.31
N ALA A 69 -15.10 -26.80 13.43
CA ALA A 69 -14.13 -27.84 13.06
C ALA A 69 -14.35 -29.13 13.85
N GLU A 70 -14.50 -29.04 15.17
CA GLU A 70 -14.69 -30.19 16.05
C GLU A 70 -16.02 -30.90 15.80
N TRP A 71 -17.09 -30.14 15.55
CA TRP A 71 -18.40 -30.70 15.20
C TRP A 71 -18.33 -31.46 13.88
N ARG A 72 -17.74 -30.87 12.83
CA ARG A 72 -17.58 -31.55 11.53
C ARG A 72 -16.66 -32.77 11.65
N ARG A 73 -15.60 -32.70 12.44
CA ARG A 73 -14.71 -33.84 12.71
C ARG A 73 -15.47 -35.00 13.36
N ARG A 74 -16.23 -34.74 14.43
CA ARG A 74 -16.97 -35.79 15.17
C ARG A 74 -18.18 -36.32 14.41
N THR A 75 -18.96 -35.44 13.79
CA THR A 75 -20.26 -35.78 13.18
C THR A 75 -20.12 -36.20 11.72
N LYS A 76 -19.29 -35.51 10.93
CA LYS A 76 -19.09 -35.79 9.50
C LYS A 76 -17.84 -36.62 9.20
N ARG A 77 -17.02 -36.95 10.22
CA ARG A 77 -15.72 -37.64 10.08
C ARG A 77 -14.80 -36.95 9.10
N GLU A 78 -14.74 -35.63 9.20
CA GLU A 78 -13.94 -34.79 8.33
C GLU A 78 -12.57 -34.48 8.92
N ARG A 79 -11.58 -34.33 8.02
CA ARG A 79 -10.25 -33.82 8.36
C ARG A 79 -10.36 -32.30 8.33
N CYS A 80 -10.27 -31.67 9.48
CA CYS A 80 -10.49 -30.23 9.65
C CYS A 80 -9.17 -29.54 9.94
N VAL A 81 -8.82 -28.54 9.15
CA VAL A 81 -7.66 -27.68 9.37
C VAL A 81 -8.10 -26.24 9.59
N LEU A 82 -7.54 -25.59 10.62
CA LEU A 82 -7.69 -24.16 10.88
C LEU A 82 -6.36 -23.47 10.56
N LEU A 83 -6.42 -22.46 9.68
CA LEU A 83 -5.28 -21.76 9.13
C LEU A 83 -5.20 -20.35 9.69
N CYS A 84 -4.07 -20.05 10.34
CA CYS A 84 -3.78 -18.75 10.95
C CYS A 84 -2.74 -17.97 10.13
N PRO A 85 -2.77 -16.62 10.13
CA PRO A 85 -1.80 -15.79 9.41
C PRO A 85 -0.33 -16.05 9.80
N THR A 86 -0.05 -16.32 11.08
CA THR A 86 1.31 -16.45 11.61
C THR A 86 1.48 -17.68 12.50
N LYS A 87 2.71 -18.17 12.67
CA LYS A 87 3.04 -19.27 13.60
C LYS A 87 2.69 -18.93 15.05
N GLN A 88 2.83 -17.65 15.42
CA GLN A 88 2.44 -17.16 16.74
C GLN A 88 0.95 -17.39 17.01
N LEU A 89 0.09 -17.07 16.04
CA LEU A 89 -1.35 -17.32 16.15
C LEU A 89 -1.65 -18.82 16.19
N VAL A 90 -0.93 -19.66 15.43
CA VAL A 90 -1.06 -21.13 15.54
C VAL A 90 -0.83 -21.60 16.98
N HIS A 91 0.27 -21.19 17.60
CA HIS A 91 0.58 -21.58 18.98
C HIS A 91 -0.51 -21.12 19.96
N GLN A 92 -1.01 -19.88 19.81
CA GLN A 92 -2.08 -19.33 20.65
C GLN A 92 -3.39 -20.13 20.50
N VAL A 93 -3.77 -20.49 19.28
CA VAL A 93 -4.99 -21.27 19.03
C VAL A 93 -4.85 -22.67 19.61
N VAL A 94 -3.69 -23.31 19.49
CA VAL A 94 -3.42 -24.64 20.07
C VAL A 94 -3.49 -24.60 21.60
N GLU A 95 -2.87 -23.59 22.23
CA GLU A 95 -2.92 -23.38 23.69
C GLU A 95 -4.37 -23.17 24.15
N GLN A 96 -5.12 -22.27 23.51
CA GLN A 96 -6.52 -22.01 23.86
C GLN A 96 -7.42 -23.24 23.66
N ALA A 97 -7.24 -23.97 22.57
CA ALA A 97 -8.01 -25.18 22.29
C ALA A 97 -7.85 -26.21 23.41
N LYS A 98 -6.61 -26.46 23.86
CA LYS A 98 -6.31 -27.45 24.90
C LYS A 98 -6.66 -26.98 26.30
N GLU A 99 -6.24 -25.78 26.66
CA GLU A 99 -6.31 -25.29 28.05
C GLU A 99 -7.65 -24.65 28.40
N LYS A 100 -8.34 -24.04 27.41
CA LYS A 100 -9.60 -23.31 27.66
C LYS A 100 -10.84 -24.05 27.20
N TYR A 101 -10.75 -24.75 26.08
CA TYR A 101 -11.94 -25.28 25.40
C TYR A 101 -12.06 -26.81 25.47
N GLY A 102 -11.01 -27.53 25.88
CA GLY A 102 -11.03 -29.01 25.92
C GLY A 102 -11.14 -29.65 24.53
N ILE A 103 -10.62 -28.98 23.50
CA ILE A 103 -10.64 -29.43 22.10
C ILE A 103 -9.26 -29.97 21.73
N ASN A 104 -9.22 -31.16 21.14
CA ASN A 104 -7.97 -31.79 20.72
C ASN A 104 -7.46 -31.16 19.40
N ALA A 105 -6.56 -30.20 19.53
CA ALA A 105 -5.92 -29.49 18.42
C ALA A 105 -4.40 -29.78 18.39
N LEU A 106 -3.85 -30.00 17.20
CA LEU A 106 -2.44 -30.31 16.98
C LEU A 106 -1.75 -29.19 16.19
N ASP A 107 -0.50 -28.91 16.55
CA ASP A 107 0.34 -27.89 15.93
C ASP A 107 1.05 -28.43 14.69
N PHE A 108 0.83 -27.76 13.55
CA PHE A 108 1.47 -28.06 12.27
C PHE A 108 2.16 -26.81 11.67
N SER A 109 2.71 -25.93 12.51
CA SER A 109 3.42 -24.72 12.10
C SER A 109 4.87 -24.94 11.62
N GLY A 110 5.42 -26.14 11.87
CA GLY A 110 6.77 -26.54 11.49
C GLY A 110 6.90 -27.14 10.08
N SER A 111 8.07 -27.71 9.76
CA SER A 111 8.27 -28.42 8.50
C SER A 111 7.49 -29.73 8.47
N ALA A 112 6.79 -30.03 7.37
CA ALA A 112 6.03 -31.27 7.21
C ALA A 112 6.87 -32.56 7.34
N ARG A 113 8.19 -32.45 7.12
CA ARG A 113 9.15 -33.54 7.31
C ARG A 113 9.39 -33.86 8.79
N GLN A 114 9.17 -32.90 9.68
CA GLN A 114 9.45 -32.99 11.11
C GLN A 114 8.20 -33.28 11.97
N PHE A 115 6.99 -33.28 11.38
CA PHE A 115 5.78 -33.58 12.12
C PHE A 115 5.81 -35.01 12.72
N PRO A 116 5.46 -35.18 14.00
CA PRO A 116 5.39 -36.50 14.63
C PRO A 116 4.42 -37.44 13.90
N MET A 117 4.79 -38.72 13.75
CA MET A 117 3.94 -39.70 13.06
C MET A 117 2.61 -39.93 13.76
N ALA A 118 2.59 -39.84 15.10
CA ALA A 118 1.36 -39.91 15.88
C ALA A 118 0.38 -38.78 15.50
N ASP A 119 0.88 -37.55 15.38
CA ASP A 119 0.07 -36.38 15.04
C ASP A 119 -0.46 -36.45 13.60
N LYS A 120 0.37 -36.90 12.66
CA LYS A 120 -0.07 -37.17 11.27
C LYS A 120 -1.20 -38.19 11.23
N THR A 121 -1.06 -39.27 11.99
CA THR A 121 -2.05 -40.35 12.06
C THR A 121 -3.34 -39.87 12.69
N ALA A 122 -3.25 -39.14 13.81
CA ALA A 122 -4.41 -38.59 14.50
C ALA A 122 -5.19 -37.61 13.62
N PHE A 123 -4.50 -36.73 12.88
CA PHE A 123 -5.16 -35.85 11.90
C PHE A 123 -5.82 -36.66 10.78
N ASN A 124 -5.10 -37.61 10.18
CA ASN A 124 -5.60 -38.40 9.05
C ASN A 124 -6.80 -39.30 9.40
N ASN A 125 -6.84 -39.81 10.64
CA ASN A 125 -7.94 -40.59 11.18
C ASN A 125 -9.12 -39.75 11.70
N CYS A 126 -9.08 -38.42 11.53
CA CYS A 126 -10.07 -37.49 12.06
C CYS A 126 -10.18 -37.56 13.59
N GLU A 127 -9.10 -37.83 14.31
CA GLU A 127 -9.03 -37.90 15.78
C GLU A 127 -8.68 -36.54 16.42
N ALA A 128 -8.08 -35.62 15.65
CA ALA A 128 -7.70 -34.28 16.07
C ALA A 128 -7.90 -33.24 14.95
N ILE A 129 -8.01 -31.97 15.35
CA ILE A 129 -8.00 -30.82 14.42
C ILE A 129 -6.55 -30.41 14.16
N GLY A 130 -6.20 -30.11 12.91
CA GLY A 130 -4.90 -29.53 12.58
C GLY A 130 -4.94 -28.00 12.65
N ILE A 131 -3.98 -27.38 13.32
CA ILE A 131 -3.79 -25.92 13.32
C ILE A 131 -2.48 -25.60 12.60
N ALA A 132 -2.52 -24.76 11.57
CA ALA A 132 -1.35 -24.47 10.76
C ALA A 132 -1.37 -23.03 10.21
N THR A 133 -0.33 -22.63 9.49
CA THR A 133 -0.29 -21.34 8.80
C THR A 133 -0.92 -21.43 7.42
N TYR A 134 -1.34 -20.30 6.83
CA TYR A 134 -1.81 -20.26 5.43
C TYR A 134 -0.81 -20.92 4.46
N SER A 135 0.48 -20.63 4.65
CA SER A 135 1.57 -21.20 3.84
C SER A 135 1.76 -22.70 4.01
N ALA A 136 1.23 -23.32 5.08
CA ALA A 136 1.22 -24.77 5.22
C ALA A 136 0.22 -25.45 4.27
N LEU A 137 -0.82 -24.73 3.83
CA LEU A 137 -1.73 -25.17 2.78
C LEU A 137 -1.26 -24.72 1.40
N PHE A 138 -0.92 -23.44 1.22
CA PHE A 138 -0.52 -22.86 -0.07
C PHE A 138 0.99 -23.02 -0.29
N ASN A 139 1.41 -24.24 -0.61
CA ASN A 139 2.77 -24.56 -1.04
C ASN A 139 2.76 -25.71 -2.07
N THR A 140 3.94 -26.07 -2.58
CA THR A 140 4.10 -27.04 -3.68
C THR A 140 3.77 -28.48 -3.28
N ASN A 141 3.87 -28.84 -2.00
CA ASN A 141 3.57 -30.19 -1.50
C ASN A 141 2.97 -30.15 -0.09
N PRO A 142 1.71 -29.69 0.04
CA PRO A 142 1.12 -29.43 1.34
C PRO A 142 0.70 -30.73 2.02
N PHE A 143 1.01 -30.85 3.31
CA PHE A 143 0.52 -31.97 4.13
C PHE A 143 -1.02 -32.05 4.19
N PHE A 144 -1.70 -30.93 3.96
CA PHE A 144 -3.15 -30.79 4.03
C PHE A 144 -3.88 -31.00 2.69
N ASP A 145 -3.26 -31.69 1.72
CA ASP A 145 -3.85 -32.00 0.41
C ASP A 145 -5.22 -32.72 0.49
N GLY A 146 -5.41 -33.54 1.52
CA GLY A 146 -6.63 -34.29 1.79
C GLY A 146 -7.58 -33.64 2.80
N ALA A 147 -7.40 -32.37 3.18
CA ALA A 147 -8.29 -31.71 4.14
C ALA A 147 -9.72 -31.59 3.58
N HIS A 148 -10.71 -31.93 4.39
CA HIS A 148 -12.13 -31.89 3.99
C HIS A 148 -12.77 -30.54 4.32
N THR A 149 -12.45 -29.98 5.48
CA THR A 149 -12.89 -28.65 5.92
C THR A 149 -11.66 -27.78 6.18
N ILE A 150 -11.64 -26.60 5.56
CA ILE A 150 -10.59 -25.60 5.73
C ILE A 150 -11.22 -24.36 6.35
N ILE A 151 -10.68 -23.91 7.49
CA ILE A 151 -11.13 -22.71 8.18
C ILE A 151 -10.00 -21.69 8.14
N PHE A 152 -10.27 -20.52 7.60
CA PHE A 152 -9.35 -19.39 7.51
C PHE A 152 -9.66 -18.42 8.64
N ASP A 153 -8.76 -18.31 9.60
CA ASP A 153 -8.83 -17.32 10.67
C ASP A 153 -8.25 -15.98 10.18
N ASP A 154 -8.90 -14.88 10.53
CA ASP A 154 -8.60 -13.53 10.03
C ASP A 154 -8.38 -13.47 8.50
N ALA A 155 -9.39 -13.93 7.75
CA ALA A 155 -9.34 -14.08 6.29
C ALA A 155 -9.04 -12.79 5.51
N HIS A 156 -9.22 -11.60 6.10
CA HIS A 156 -8.83 -10.33 5.50
C HIS A 156 -7.31 -10.15 5.40
N ALA A 157 -6.53 -10.80 6.26
CA ALA A 157 -5.06 -10.77 6.23
C ALA A 157 -4.48 -11.78 5.22
N ALA A 158 -5.31 -12.60 4.58
CA ALA A 158 -4.87 -13.73 3.76
C ALA A 158 -4.20 -13.33 2.43
N GLU A 159 -4.44 -12.13 1.91
CA GLU A 159 -3.93 -11.66 0.60
C GLU A 159 -2.44 -12.00 0.39
N ASN A 160 -1.58 -11.60 1.32
CA ASN A 160 -0.12 -11.79 1.18
C ASN A 160 0.30 -13.26 1.28
N TYR A 161 -0.46 -14.08 2.00
CA TYR A 161 -0.12 -15.49 2.22
C TYR A 161 -0.63 -16.40 1.11
N VAL A 162 -1.82 -16.11 0.57
CA VAL A 162 -2.39 -16.89 -0.53
C VAL A 162 -1.68 -16.53 -1.84
N SER A 163 -1.54 -15.24 -2.14
CA SER A 163 -0.98 -14.80 -3.42
C SER A 163 0.53 -15.03 -3.55
N SER A 164 1.27 -15.07 -2.43
CA SER A 164 2.72 -15.33 -2.45
C SER A 164 3.08 -16.67 -3.08
N PHE A 165 2.19 -17.66 -2.99
CA PHE A 165 2.40 -18.97 -3.62
C PHE A 165 2.48 -18.89 -5.16
N TRP A 166 1.83 -17.89 -5.78
CA TRP A 166 1.89 -17.62 -7.22
C TRP A 166 2.64 -16.31 -7.53
N SER A 167 3.52 -15.84 -6.65
CA SER A 167 4.26 -14.59 -6.83
C SER A 167 5.76 -14.80 -6.74
N LEU A 168 6.49 -14.46 -7.79
CA LEU A 168 7.96 -14.37 -7.76
C LEU A 168 8.34 -12.90 -7.58
N GLU A 169 8.96 -12.57 -6.44
CA GLU A 169 9.48 -11.23 -6.16
C GLU A 169 11.00 -11.30 -6.00
N ILE A 170 11.70 -10.39 -6.67
CA ILE A 170 13.15 -10.33 -6.73
C ILE A 170 13.57 -8.93 -6.29
N SER A 171 14.24 -8.87 -5.14
CA SER A 171 14.75 -7.65 -4.54
C SER A 171 16.18 -7.41 -5.00
N ARG A 172 16.48 -6.20 -5.51
CA ARG A 172 17.84 -5.82 -5.92
C ARG A 172 18.82 -5.89 -4.76
N ASN A 173 18.37 -5.53 -3.55
CA ASN A 173 19.20 -5.59 -2.35
C ASN A 173 19.53 -7.02 -1.90
N GLU A 174 18.70 -8.00 -2.27
CA GLU A 174 18.90 -9.40 -1.87
C GLU A 174 19.62 -10.21 -2.95
N ASP A 175 19.33 -9.97 -4.24
CA ASP A 175 19.98 -10.65 -5.38
C ASP A 175 20.08 -9.72 -6.60
N GLU A 176 21.01 -8.77 -6.53
CA GLU A 176 21.28 -7.79 -7.58
C GLU A 176 21.56 -8.45 -8.94
N LYS A 177 22.30 -9.55 -8.97
CA LYS A 177 22.65 -10.26 -10.21
C LYS A 177 21.41 -10.75 -10.96
N THR A 178 20.47 -11.36 -10.25
CA THR A 178 19.22 -11.84 -10.86
C THR A 178 18.33 -10.67 -11.26
N PHE A 179 18.26 -9.64 -10.41
CA PHE A 179 17.53 -8.41 -10.72
C PHE A 179 18.02 -7.78 -12.03
N ASP A 180 19.33 -7.59 -12.17
CA ASP A 180 19.96 -6.98 -13.35
C ASP A 180 19.77 -7.84 -14.61
N ALA A 181 19.89 -9.16 -14.49
CA ALA A 181 19.65 -10.08 -15.61
C ALA A 181 18.22 -9.97 -16.15
N ILE A 182 17.23 -9.85 -15.26
CA ILE A 182 15.83 -9.64 -15.66
C ILE A 182 15.64 -8.24 -16.22
N TRP A 183 16.24 -7.22 -15.59
CA TRP A 183 16.18 -5.84 -16.05
C TRP A 183 16.68 -5.71 -17.49
N GLN A 184 17.82 -6.31 -17.83
CA GLN A 184 18.38 -6.30 -19.18
C GLN A 184 17.41 -6.85 -20.24
N VAL A 185 16.57 -7.83 -19.89
CA VAL A 185 15.55 -8.37 -20.80
C VAL A 185 14.42 -7.37 -21.01
N ILE A 186 13.96 -6.70 -19.95
CA ILE A 186 12.77 -5.85 -19.97
C ILE A 186 13.05 -4.38 -20.29
N ALA A 187 14.28 -3.89 -20.13
CA ALA A 187 14.64 -2.48 -20.24
C ALA A 187 14.25 -1.85 -21.58
N GLN A 188 14.38 -2.58 -22.69
CA GLN A 188 13.97 -2.10 -24.02
C GLN A 188 12.45 -1.85 -24.15
N TYR A 189 11.65 -2.35 -23.21
CA TYR A 189 10.20 -2.19 -23.15
C TYR A 189 9.74 -1.23 -22.04
N THR A 190 10.67 -0.55 -21.36
CA THR A 190 10.38 0.49 -20.36
C THR A 190 10.50 1.90 -20.97
N THR A 191 10.13 2.95 -20.22
CA THR A 191 10.35 4.34 -20.67
C THR A 191 11.82 4.73 -20.50
N ASP A 192 12.28 5.75 -21.24
CA ASP A 192 13.64 6.28 -21.06
C ASP A 192 13.87 6.80 -19.63
N ASN A 193 12.83 7.34 -18.97
CA ASN A 193 12.92 7.77 -17.57
C ASN A 193 13.01 6.58 -16.60
N ASP A 194 12.30 5.49 -16.88
CA ASP A 194 12.43 4.26 -16.09
C ASP A 194 13.86 3.71 -16.17
N GLN A 195 14.51 3.83 -17.34
CA GLN A 195 15.93 3.47 -17.53
C GLN A 195 16.85 4.40 -16.73
N LEU A 196 16.67 5.71 -16.85
CA LEU A 196 17.44 6.68 -16.06
C LEU A 196 17.31 6.45 -14.55
N ARG A 197 16.09 6.17 -14.05
CA ARG A 197 15.85 5.84 -12.63
C ARG A 197 16.58 4.58 -12.18
N TYR A 198 16.80 3.62 -13.07
CA TYR A 198 17.59 2.42 -12.78
C TYR A 198 19.10 2.72 -12.75
N ASP A 199 19.58 3.65 -13.61
CA ASP A 199 20.98 4.05 -13.69
C ASP A 199 21.39 4.98 -12.52
N GLN A 200 20.49 5.84 -12.04
CA GLN A 200 20.74 6.89 -11.05
C GLN A 200 20.55 6.47 -9.57
N VAL A 201 20.56 5.17 -9.27
CA VAL A 201 20.14 4.59 -7.96
C VAL A 201 20.92 5.10 -6.73
N ASN A 202 22.03 5.84 -6.91
CA ASN A 202 22.87 6.33 -5.83
C ASN A 202 22.32 7.52 -5.04
N ASP A 203 21.28 8.22 -5.51
CA ASP A 203 20.76 9.37 -4.77
C ASP A 203 19.53 8.99 -3.92
N GLY A 204 19.67 9.10 -2.60
CA GLY A 204 18.70 8.65 -1.58
C GLY A 204 17.35 9.39 -1.57
N SER A 205 17.03 10.11 -2.64
CA SER A 205 15.82 10.91 -2.85
C SER A 205 14.74 10.22 -3.73
N LEU A 206 15.01 9.00 -4.22
CA LEU A 206 14.14 8.30 -5.17
C LEU A 206 12.78 7.89 -4.58
N ASP A 207 11.77 8.70 -4.93
CA ASP A 207 10.36 8.40 -5.15
C ASP A 207 9.90 6.98 -4.71
N THR A 208 9.63 6.82 -3.41
CA THR A 208 9.10 5.57 -2.82
C THR A 208 7.75 5.14 -3.42
N SER A 209 7.09 6.03 -4.18
CA SER A 209 5.80 5.79 -4.81
C SER A 209 5.92 5.16 -6.22
N PHE A 210 7.10 5.25 -6.85
CA PHE A 210 7.30 4.76 -8.21
C PHE A 210 7.09 3.24 -8.30
N VAL A 211 6.25 2.84 -9.23
CA VAL A 211 6.06 1.46 -9.69
C VAL A 211 5.50 1.49 -11.10
N ASN A 212 5.97 0.62 -11.98
CA ASN A 212 5.42 0.45 -13.32
C ASN A 212 5.14 -1.02 -13.62
N LYS A 213 4.42 -1.27 -14.72
CA LYS A 213 4.07 -2.61 -15.19
C LYS A 213 4.53 -2.77 -16.63
N ILE A 214 5.20 -3.88 -16.95
CA ILE A 214 5.47 -4.25 -18.34
C ILE A 214 4.15 -4.61 -19.03
N PRO A 215 3.81 -3.96 -20.15
CA PRO A 215 2.60 -4.28 -20.88
C PRO A 215 2.56 -5.74 -21.36
N THR A 216 1.39 -6.39 -21.28
CA THR A 216 1.17 -7.80 -21.63
C THR A 216 1.66 -8.18 -23.02
N PRO A 217 1.46 -7.37 -24.09
CA PRO A 217 2.03 -7.67 -25.39
C PRO A 217 3.57 -7.76 -25.37
N TYR A 218 4.26 -6.83 -24.69
CA TYR A 218 5.72 -6.87 -24.55
C TYR A 218 6.20 -8.01 -23.66
N LEU A 219 5.50 -8.28 -22.55
CA LEU A 219 5.78 -9.43 -21.69
C LEU A 219 5.69 -10.74 -22.48
N PHE A 220 4.71 -10.84 -23.38
CA PHE A 220 4.57 -12.00 -24.26
C PHE A 220 5.72 -12.10 -25.26
N THR A 221 6.17 -10.98 -25.84
CA THR A 221 7.33 -10.92 -26.74
C THR A 221 8.62 -11.35 -26.06
N CYS A 222 8.88 -10.89 -24.83
CA CYS A 222 10.11 -11.21 -24.10
C CYS A 222 10.02 -12.48 -23.24
N LYS A 223 8.88 -13.17 -23.24
CA LYS A 223 8.60 -14.36 -22.41
C LYS A 223 9.73 -15.37 -22.43
N THR A 224 10.22 -15.75 -23.61
CA THR A 224 11.27 -16.77 -23.74
C THR A 224 12.58 -16.33 -23.11
N ALA A 225 13.02 -15.09 -23.38
CA ALA A 225 14.25 -14.55 -22.80
C ALA A 225 14.13 -14.40 -21.27
N LEU A 226 12.96 -13.97 -20.79
CA LEU A 226 12.65 -13.85 -19.38
C LEU A 226 12.67 -15.22 -18.67
N THR A 227 12.06 -16.24 -19.28
CA THR A 227 12.10 -17.63 -18.78
C THR A 227 13.54 -18.12 -18.65
N VAL A 228 14.38 -17.91 -19.68
CA VAL A 228 15.80 -18.31 -19.62
C VAL A 228 16.56 -17.57 -18.52
N ALA A 229 16.34 -16.26 -18.36
CA ALA A 229 16.99 -15.47 -17.31
C ALA A 229 16.61 -15.98 -15.91
N ILE A 230 15.32 -16.27 -15.67
CA ILE A 230 14.82 -16.76 -14.38
C ILE A 230 15.24 -18.21 -14.13
N ASP A 231 15.20 -19.09 -15.14
CA ASP A 231 15.67 -20.47 -15.02
C ASP A 231 17.16 -20.51 -14.65
N ASN A 232 17.98 -19.69 -15.30
CA ASN A 232 19.39 -19.55 -14.96
C ASN A 232 19.58 -19.05 -13.53
N ALA A 233 18.77 -18.06 -13.10
CA ALA A 233 18.81 -17.55 -11.74
C ALA A 233 18.46 -18.64 -10.71
N CYS A 234 17.36 -19.37 -10.91
CA CYS A 234 16.92 -20.44 -10.00
C CYS A 234 17.90 -21.63 -9.92
N ASN A 235 18.75 -21.83 -10.92
CA ASN A 235 19.73 -22.92 -10.95
C ASN A 235 21.09 -22.54 -10.35
N ARG A 236 21.29 -21.28 -9.92
CA ARG A 236 22.52 -20.87 -9.24
C ARG A 236 22.59 -21.46 -7.83
N GLU A 237 23.78 -21.89 -7.41
CA GLU A 237 24.01 -22.41 -6.06
C GLU A 237 23.72 -21.39 -4.94
N ASP A 238 23.87 -20.10 -5.22
CA ASP A 238 23.62 -19.00 -4.28
C ASP A 238 22.19 -18.43 -4.37
N SER A 239 21.32 -18.98 -5.23
CA SER A 239 19.93 -18.54 -5.35
C SER A 239 19.11 -18.97 -4.13
N PRO A 240 18.19 -18.12 -3.64
CA PRO A 240 17.19 -18.56 -2.69
C PRO A 240 16.38 -19.75 -3.23
N ASP A 241 16.30 -20.85 -2.48
CA ASP A 241 15.48 -22.04 -2.82
C ASP A 241 14.03 -21.66 -3.18
N GLU A 242 13.52 -20.62 -2.52
CA GLU A 242 12.18 -20.10 -2.70
C GLU A 242 11.89 -19.60 -4.13
N TYR A 243 12.90 -19.10 -4.84
CA TYR A 243 12.75 -18.70 -6.24
C TYR A 243 12.35 -19.90 -7.10
N GLY A 244 13.01 -21.04 -6.92
CA GLY A 244 12.70 -22.26 -7.67
C GLY A 244 11.26 -22.73 -7.45
N TYR A 245 10.80 -22.79 -6.20
CA TYR A 245 9.44 -23.23 -5.88
C TYR A 245 8.36 -22.27 -6.44
N ARG A 246 8.54 -20.97 -6.25
CA ARG A 246 7.58 -19.96 -6.75
C ARG A 246 7.57 -19.89 -8.26
N TRP A 247 8.75 -19.97 -8.89
CA TRP A 247 8.89 -19.97 -10.33
C TRP A 247 8.20 -21.17 -10.97
N GLN A 248 8.36 -22.37 -10.40
CA GLN A 248 7.67 -23.58 -10.88
C GLN A 248 6.15 -23.42 -10.95
N MET A 249 5.55 -22.63 -10.07
CA MET A 249 4.10 -22.41 -10.04
C MET A 249 3.59 -21.51 -11.17
N ILE A 250 4.43 -20.65 -11.73
CA ILE A 250 4.00 -19.62 -12.71
C ILE A 250 4.68 -19.73 -14.07
N LYS A 251 5.79 -20.47 -14.19
CA LYS A 251 6.62 -20.51 -15.41
C LYS A 251 5.82 -20.86 -16.68
N ASP A 252 4.93 -21.85 -16.58
CA ASP A 252 4.12 -22.35 -17.70
C ASP A 252 2.89 -21.45 -17.95
N HIS A 253 2.57 -20.58 -16.99
CA HIS A 253 1.41 -19.69 -16.99
C HIS A 253 1.79 -18.20 -17.07
N LEU A 254 3.00 -17.86 -17.54
CA LEU A 254 3.44 -16.45 -17.67
C LEU A 254 2.46 -15.55 -18.46
N HIS A 255 1.71 -16.13 -19.41
CA HIS A 255 0.69 -15.41 -20.18
C HIS A 255 -0.48 -14.91 -19.31
N ALA A 256 -0.69 -15.52 -18.14
CA ALA A 256 -1.68 -15.16 -17.15
C ALA A 256 -1.10 -14.34 -15.97
N CYS A 257 0.19 -13.99 -16.06
CA CYS A 257 0.90 -13.19 -15.07
C CYS A 257 1.12 -11.76 -15.57
N HIS A 258 1.49 -10.91 -14.63
CA HIS A 258 1.82 -9.51 -14.81
C HIS A 258 3.17 -9.23 -14.16
N LEU A 259 4.02 -8.46 -14.84
CA LEU A 259 5.34 -8.07 -14.33
C LEU A 259 5.30 -6.60 -13.92
N TYR A 260 5.52 -6.34 -12.64
CA TYR A 260 5.64 -5.01 -12.04
C TYR A 260 7.09 -4.78 -11.63
N TYR A 261 7.55 -3.52 -11.70
CA TYR A 261 8.93 -3.17 -11.34
C TYR A 261 9.04 -1.80 -10.67
N THR A 262 10.09 -1.68 -9.86
CA THR A 262 10.66 -0.43 -9.35
C THR A 262 12.17 -0.46 -9.60
N SER A 263 12.93 0.55 -9.17
CA SER A 263 14.40 0.50 -9.19
C SER A 263 15.00 -0.53 -8.21
N GLN A 264 14.17 -1.12 -7.33
CA GLN A 264 14.61 -1.96 -6.21
C GLN A 264 13.95 -3.33 -6.15
N SER A 265 12.81 -3.55 -6.82
CA SER A 265 12.09 -4.83 -6.80
C SER A 265 11.37 -5.10 -8.13
N ILE A 266 11.36 -6.37 -8.56
CA ILE A 266 10.59 -6.88 -9.68
C ILE A 266 9.63 -7.96 -9.16
N LEU A 267 8.35 -7.87 -9.51
CA LEU A 267 7.29 -8.78 -9.08
C LEU A 267 6.57 -9.38 -10.29
N ILE A 268 6.53 -10.71 -10.38
CA ILE A 268 5.76 -11.46 -11.38
C ILE A 268 4.66 -12.26 -10.68
N ARG A 269 3.39 -11.95 -10.96
CA ARG A 269 2.23 -12.64 -10.37
C ARG A 269 0.96 -12.52 -11.21
N PRO A 270 -0.03 -13.43 -11.08
CA PRO A 270 -1.36 -13.23 -11.67
C PRO A 270 -2.12 -12.07 -10.99
N LEU A 271 -3.21 -11.60 -11.64
CA LEU A 271 -4.07 -10.56 -11.05
C LEU A 271 -4.78 -11.10 -9.80
N ILE A 272 -5.36 -12.29 -9.91
CA ILE A 272 -6.05 -13.02 -8.85
C ILE A 272 -5.39 -14.40 -8.69
N SER A 273 -5.32 -14.91 -7.47
CA SER A 273 -4.78 -16.24 -7.19
C SER A 273 -5.59 -17.33 -7.94
N PRO A 274 -4.98 -18.16 -8.80
CA PRO A 274 -5.66 -19.16 -9.63
C PRO A 274 -6.01 -20.43 -8.83
N THR A 275 -6.67 -20.26 -7.68
CA THR A 275 -6.92 -21.31 -6.69
C THR A 275 -7.79 -22.46 -7.21
N LYS A 276 -8.55 -22.25 -8.28
CA LYS A 276 -9.29 -23.30 -8.99
C LYS A 276 -8.39 -24.42 -9.52
N SER A 277 -7.16 -24.10 -9.90
CA SER A 277 -6.16 -25.08 -10.35
C SER A 277 -5.44 -25.79 -9.21
N PHE A 278 -5.66 -25.35 -7.96
CA PHE A 278 -4.95 -25.86 -6.79
C PHE A 278 -5.79 -26.91 -6.05
N SER A 279 -5.51 -28.18 -6.34
CA SER A 279 -6.26 -29.33 -5.83
C SER A 279 -6.48 -29.34 -4.30
N PRO A 280 -5.47 -29.09 -3.44
CA PRO A 280 -5.65 -29.07 -1.98
C PRO A 280 -6.76 -28.12 -1.51
N PHE A 281 -6.83 -26.94 -2.14
CA PHE A 281 -7.85 -25.97 -1.83
C PHE A 281 -9.16 -26.28 -2.54
N GLN A 282 -9.15 -26.65 -3.83
CA GLN A 282 -10.35 -26.88 -4.65
C GLN A 282 -11.12 -28.16 -4.28
N ASN A 283 -10.46 -29.18 -3.74
CA ASN A 283 -11.10 -30.45 -3.37
C ASN A 283 -11.71 -30.46 -1.95
N ALA A 284 -11.42 -29.43 -1.14
CA ALA A 284 -12.08 -29.27 0.15
C ALA A 284 -13.60 -29.19 -0.02
N ARG A 285 -14.33 -29.92 0.84
CA ARG A 285 -15.80 -29.93 0.86
C ARG A 285 -16.35 -28.60 1.33
N GLN A 286 -15.70 -27.97 2.31
CA GLN A 286 -16.10 -26.67 2.82
C GLN A 286 -14.89 -25.79 3.16
N ARG A 287 -15.01 -24.51 2.81
CA ARG A 287 -14.08 -23.42 3.12
C ARG A 287 -14.82 -22.38 3.92
N ILE A 288 -14.33 -22.08 5.11
CA ILE A 288 -14.94 -21.12 6.04
C ILE A 288 -13.97 -19.95 6.21
N TYR A 289 -14.41 -18.74 5.92
CA TYR A 289 -13.62 -17.52 6.00
C TYR A 289 -14.10 -16.70 7.20
N MET A 290 -13.34 -16.68 8.30
CA MET A 290 -13.68 -15.89 9.48
C MET A 290 -13.00 -14.52 9.39
N SER A 291 -13.77 -13.43 9.49
CA SER A 291 -13.24 -12.07 9.42
C SER A 291 -14.09 -11.12 10.25
N ALA A 292 -13.50 -10.00 10.70
CA ALA A 292 -14.30 -8.95 11.36
C ALA A 292 -15.15 -8.14 10.38
N THR A 293 -14.80 -8.17 9.10
CA THR A 293 -15.53 -7.49 8.01
C THR A 293 -15.68 -8.47 6.86
N LEU A 294 -16.88 -8.52 6.25
CA LEU A 294 -17.18 -9.42 5.14
C LEU A 294 -16.79 -8.89 3.75
N GLY A 295 -16.30 -7.65 3.66
CA GLY A 295 -15.87 -7.00 2.42
C GLY A 295 -17.00 -6.91 1.39
N GLU A 296 -17.70 -5.77 1.37
CA GLU A 296 -18.85 -5.52 0.48
C GLU A 296 -18.45 -5.51 -1.01
N GLY A 297 -17.20 -5.15 -1.32
CA GLY A 297 -16.70 -5.01 -2.69
C GLY A 297 -16.13 -6.27 -3.34
N GLY A 298 -16.22 -7.45 -2.71
CA GLY A 298 -15.68 -8.71 -3.25
C GLY A 298 -14.21 -9.00 -2.89
N ASP A 299 -13.67 -8.42 -1.81
CA ASP A 299 -12.26 -8.63 -1.44
C ASP A 299 -11.90 -10.09 -1.18
N LEU A 300 -12.76 -10.85 -0.48
CA LEU A 300 -12.52 -12.27 -0.19
C LEU A 300 -12.47 -13.09 -1.49
N GLU A 301 -13.36 -12.80 -2.44
CA GLU A 301 -13.38 -13.42 -3.76
C GLU A 301 -12.07 -13.18 -4.52
N ARG A 302 -11.53 -11.95 -4.49
CA ARG A 302 -10.23 -11.62 -5.11
C ARG A 302 -9.05 -12.29 -4.41
N ILE A 303 -9.03 -12.32 -3.08
CA ILE A 303 -7.96 -12.95 -2.28
C ILE A 303 -7.88 -14.45 -2.56
N PHE A 304 -9.03 -15.13 -2.50
CA PHE A 304 -9.10 -16.59 -2.57
C PHE A 304 -9.43 -17.13 -3.97
N GLY A 305 -9.62 -16.27 -4.98
CA GLY A 305 -9.97 -16.70 -6.33
C GLY A 305 -11.30 -17.45 -6.40
N ARG A 306 -12.32 -17.00 -5.66
CA ARG A 306 -13.65 -17.66 -5.59
C ARG A 306 -14.70 -16.82 -6.28
N LYS A 307 -15.55 -17.43 -7.09
CA LYS A 307 -16.59 -16.71 -7.86
C LYS A 307 -17.73 -16.17 -6.98
N LYS A 308 -18.00 -16.83 -5.86
CA LYS A 308 -19.04 -16.47 -4.90
C LYS A 308 -18.70 -17.04 -3.54
N ILE A 309 -18.82 -16.21 -2.51
CA ILE A 309 -18.72 -16.63 -1.11
C ILE A 309 -20.03 -16.25 -0.42
N GLU A 310 -20.68 -17.23 0.23
CA GLU A 310 -21.91 -16.99 0.98
C GLU A 310 -21.58 -16.25 2.28
N ARG A 311 -22.21 -15.09 2.51
CA ARG A 311 -21.89 -14.20 3.62
C ARG A 311 -22.91 -14.35 4.75
N ILE A 312 -22.45 -14.64 5.96
CA ILE A 312 -23.26 -14.64 7.19
C ILE A 312 -22.86 -13.43 8.02
N PRO A 313 -23.68 -12.36 8.02
CA PRO A 313 -23.36 -11.13 8.76
C PRO A 313 -23.43 -11.36 10.27
N ALA A 314 -22.95 -10.37 11.03
CA ALA A 314 -23.04 -10.39 12.48
C ALA A 314 -24.51 -10.60 12.94
N PRO A 315 -24.77 -11.26 14.08
CA PRO A 315 -26.12 -11.39 14.62
C PRO A 315 -26.77 -10.03 14.92
N GLU A 316 -28.11 -9.96 14.79
CA GLU A 316 -28.86 -8.72 15.06
C GLU A 316 -28.60 -8.20 16.48
N GLY A 317 -28.52 -6.87 16.62
CA GLY A 317 -28.22 -6.20 17.89
C GLY A 317 -26.74 -5.96 18.17
N TRP A 318 -25.83 -6.56 17.40
CA TRP A 318 -24.37 -6.35 17.50
C TRP A 318 -23.81 -5.42 16.41
N GLU A 319 -24.66 -4.85 15.57
CA GLU A 319 -24.29 -4.00 14.43
C GLU A 319 -23.82 -2.59 14.83
N LYS A 320 -24.16 -2.15 16.05
CA LYS A 320 -23.81 -0.82 16.57
C LYS A 320 -22.79 -0.86 17.71
N GLN A 321 -22.64 -2.00 18.39
CA GLN A 321 -21.88 -2.10 19.62
C GLN A 321 -20.47 -2.67 19.39
N GLY A 322 -19.45 -1.87 19.71
CA GLY A 322 -18.05 -2.31 19.69
C GLY A 322 -17.62 -3.01 20.98
N ILE A 323 -16.39 -3.53 21.01
CA ILE A 323 -15.80 -4.15 22.20
C ILE A 323 -14.72 -3.23 22.80
N GLY A 324 -14.93 -2.87 24.07
CA GLY A 324 -14.08 -1.96 24.83
C GLY A 324 -14.27 -0.50 24.43
N ARG A 325 -13.51 0.39 25.08
CA ARG A 325 -13.60 1.84 24.88
C ARG A 325 -12.27 2.43 24.46
N ARG A 326 -12.28 3.28 23.43
CA ARG A 326 -11.08 3.96 22.94
C ARG A 326 -11.23 5.47 23.02
N PHE A 327 -10.19 6.13 23.52
CA PHE A 327 -10.07 7.58 23.41
C PHE A 327 -9.09 7.92 22.30
N PHE A 328 -9.60 8.50 21.20
CA PHE A 328 -8.78 8.92 20.07
C PHE A 328 -8.20 10.32 20.29
N VAL A 329 -6.93 10.48 19.93
CA VAL A 329 -6.22 11.76 20.00
C VAL A 329 -5.52 12.05 18.67
N PHE A 330 -5.72 13.28 18.15
CA PHE A 330 -5.23 13.75 16.85
C PHE A 330 -4.38 15.02 16.99
N PRO A 331 -3.13 14.92 17.46
CA PRO A 331 -2.29 16.10 17.73
C PRO A 331 -2.02 16.96 16.48
N MET A 332 -1.95 16.31 15.31
CA MET A 332 -1.72 16.97 14.02
C MET A 332 -2.88 17.85 13.54
N ARG A 333 -3.99 17.91 14.29
CA ARG A 333 -5.06 18.87 14.04
C ARG A 333 -4.58 20.31 14.27
N LYS A 334 -3.63 20.51 15.17
CA LYS A 334 -3.15 21.84 15.59
C LYS A 334 -1.64 22.02 15.45
N TRP A 335 -0.86 20.93 15.50
CA TRP A 335 0.60 20.99 15.46
C TRP A 335 1.17 20.30 14.22
N ASP A 336 2.42 20.61 13.87
CA ASP A 336 3.13 19.88 12.82
C ASP A 336 3.43 18.44 13.26
N GLU A 337 3.80 17.58 12.31
CA GLU A 337 4.07 16.16 12.55
C GLU A 337 5.18 15.93 13.57
N THR A 338 6.27 16.70 13.53
CA THR A 338 7.41 16.56 14.44
C THR A 338 7.01 16.88 15.87
N THR A 339 6.36 18.03 16.07
CA THR A 339 5.84 18.45 17.39
C THR A 339 4.81 17.44 17.90
N SER A 340 3.90 17.00 17.04
CA SER A 340 2.88 16.01 17.34
C SER A 340 3.49 14.67 17.79
N LEU A 341 4.52 14.19 17.08
CA LEU A 341 5.23 12.96 17.41
C LEU A 341 5.98 13.06 18.75
N GLN A 342 6.63 14.20 19.02
CA GLN A 342 7.29 14.45 20.30
C GLN A 342 6.31 14.40 21.47
N GLN A 343 5.14 15.04 21.32
CA GLN A 343 4.08 15.01 22.34
C GLN A 343 3.52 13.59 22.52
N ALA A 344 3.21 12.89 21.42
CA ALA A 344 2.74 11.51 21.48
C ALA A 344 3.71 10.61 22.27
N ILE A 345 5.01 10.71 21.98
CA ILE A 345 6.05 9.95 22.69
C ILE A 345 6.17 10.38 24.16
N SER A 346 5.96 11.65 24.49
CA SER A 346 5.95 12.08 25.90
C SER A 346 4.85 11.38 26.70
N TRP A 347 3.68 11.16 26.11
CA TRP A 347 2.55 10.51 26.78
C TRP A 347 2.78 9.03 27.08
N ILE A 348 3.68 8.35 26.36
CA ILE A 348 4.13 6.98 26.67
C ILE A 348 4.63 6.88 28.12
N GLY A 349 5.20 7.96 28.67
CA GLY A 349 5.66 8.02 30.06
C GLY A 349 4.56 7.72 31.10
N LYS A 350 3.29 7.99 30.75
CA LYS A 350 2.10 7.78 31.59
C LYS A 350 1.60 6.33 31.58
N PHE A 351 2.13 5.49 30.70
CA PHE A 351 1.70 4.10 30.53
C PHE A 351 2.85 3.13 30.78
N ASP A 352 2.53 1.98 31.37
CA ASP A 352 3.50 0.90 31.56
C ASP A 352 3.89 0.29 30.20
N ARG A 353 2.91 0.01 29.35
CA ARG A 353 3.14 -0.65 28.06
C ARG A 353 2.47 0.08 26.91
N SER A 354 3.21 0.22 25.81
CA SER A 354 2.78 0.95 24.62
C SER A 354 3.04 0.16 23.34
N LEU A 355 2.11 0.25 22.40
CA LEU A 355 2.21 -0.34 21.06
C LEU A 355 2.28 0.79 20.03
N ILE A 356 3.23 0.67 19.10
CA ILE A 356 3.42 1.61 18.01
C ILE A 356 3.38 0.85 16.69
N LEU A 357 2.49 1.27 15.79
CA LEU A 357 2.34 0.71 14.45
C LEU A 357 2.87 1.70 13.42
N THR A 358 3.76 1.25 12.55
CA THR A 358 4.35 2.06 11.47
C THR A 358 4.21 1.37 10.10
N PRO A 359 4.17 2.13 8.99
CA PRO A 359 3.94 1.63 7.64
C PRO A 359 5.21 1.13 6.95
N SER A 360 6.37 1.19 7.61
CA SER A 360 7.63 0.68 7.08
C SER A 360 8.70 0.59 8.16
N ASN A 361 9.76 -0.18 7.88
CA ASN A 361 10.95 -0.22 8.73
C ASN A 361 11.60 1.17 8.85
N ARG A 362 11.67 1.94 7.75
CA ARG A 362 12.16 3.32 7.75
C ARG A 362 11.37 4.21 8.72
N ALA A 363 10.04 4.12 8.69
CA ALA A 363 9.19 4.85 9.63
C ALA A 363 9.39 4.39 11.08
N ALA A 364 9.58 3.09 11.31
CA ALA A 364 9.91 2.56 12.65
C ALA A 364 11.24 3.13 13.17
N ASP A 365 12.23 3.30 12.30
CA ASP A 365 13.54 3.82 12.69
C ASP A 365 13.50 5.33 13.00
N ILE A 366 12.69 6.10 12.27
CA ILE A 366 12.38 7.51 12.63
C ILE A 366 11.80 7.55 14.05
N VAL A 367 10.75 6.78 14.31
CA VAL A 367 10.10 6.75 15.63
C VAL A 367 11.07 6.29 16.73
N ARG A 368 11.91 5.28 16.48
CA ARG A 368 12.98 4.85 17.41
C ARG A 368 13.94 5.98 17.77
N GLY A 369 14.29 6.82 16.80
CA GLY A 369 15.11 8.00 17.04
C GLY A 369 14.48 8.94 18.08
N PHE A 370 13.20 9.27 17.90
CA PHE A 370 12.48 10.12 18.86
C PHE A 370 12.29 9.48 20.23
N ILE A 371 12.02 8.17 20.30
CA ILE A 371 11.92 7.43 21.57
C ILE A 371 13.26 7.50 22.31
N THR A 372 14.35 7.13 21.64
CA THR A 372 15.68 7.10 22.27
C THR A 372 16.11 8.48 22.77
N ALA A 373 15.71 9.55 22.10
CA ALA A 373 15.99 10.93 22.50
C ALA A 373 15.10 11.44 23.65
N ASN A 374 13.97 10.79 23.96
CA ASN A 374 12.98 11.31 24.92
C ASN A 374 13.16 10.72 26.33
N PRO A 375 13.44 11.54 27.36
CA PRO A 375 13.62 11.09 28.75
C PRO A 375 12.45 10.28 29.32
N ALA A 376 11.21 10.56 28.90
CA ALA A 376 10.01 9.89 29.41
C ALA A 376 9.97 8.39 29.10
N THR A 377 10.73 7.95 28.08
CA THR A 377 10.74 6.57 27.59
C THR A 377 11.99 5.77 28.00
N GLN A 378 12.96 6.38 28.69
CA GLN A 378 14.22 5.71 29.06
C GLN A 378 14.03 4.49 29.97
N LYS A 379 12.91 4.44 30.72
CA LYS A 379 12.55 3.30 31.57
C LYS A 379 11.96 2.12 30.80
N HIS A 380 11.55 2.31 29.55
CA HIS A 380 10.84 1.30 28.77
C HIS A 380 11.78 0.45 27.93
N LEU A 381 11.64 -0.87 28.04
CA LEU A 381 12.33 -1.81 27.16
C LEU A 381 11.70 -1.79 25.76
N GLN A 382 12.52 -1.70 24.72
CA GLN A 382 12.06 -1.68 23.34
C GLN A 382 11.99 -3.10 22.76
N PHE A 383 10.88 -3.42 22.10
CA PHE A 383 10.65 -4.69 21.42
C PHE A 383 10.32 -4.45 19.95
N ASN A 384 10.85 -5.30 19.08
CA ASN A 384 10.46 -5.36 17.68
C ASN A 384 9.56 -6.58 17.41
N ALA A 385 9.12 -6.73 16.16
CA ALA A 385 8.28 -7.85 15.73
C ALA A 385 8.90 -9.22 16.03
N SER A 386 10.19 -9.41 15.73
CA SER A 386 10.88 -10.68 15.97
C SER A 386 10.95 -11.06 17.46
N ASN A 387 11.07 -10.08 18.36
CA ASN A 387 11.06 -10.33 19.80
C ASN A 387 9.68 -10.81 20.27
N LEU A 388 8.59 -10.23 19.77
CA LEU A 388 7.24 -10.62 20.14
C LEU A 388 6.81 -11.96 19.53
N GLU A 389 7.29 -12.28 18.33
CA GLU A 389 7.08 -13.59 17.70
C GLU A 389 7.73 -14.72 18.48
N ALA A 390 8.94 -14.49 19.00
CA ALA A 390 9.65 -15.47 19.82
C ALA A 390 8.90 -15.74 21.14
N SER A 391 8.41 -14.68 21.80
CA SER A 391 7.54 -14.82 22.97
C SER A 391 6.83 -13.51 23.30
N LYS A 392 5.51 -13.55 23.42
CA LYS A 392 4.72 -12.45 23.99
C LYS A 392 5.04 -12.21 25.47
N LYS A 393 5.48 -13.25 26.22
CA LYS A 393 5.68 -13.18 27.67
C LYS A 393 6.76 -12.16 28.07
N SER A 394 7.82 -12.00 27.28
CA SER A 394 8.88 -11.04 27.60
C SER A 394 8.38 -9.59 27.60
N PHE A 395 7.39 -9.29 26.74
CA PHE A 395 6.76 -7.97 26.70
C PHE A 395 5.75 -7.79 27.85
N THR A 396 4.87 -8.77 28.07
CA THR A 396 3.82 -8.66 29.09
C THR A 396 4.33 -8.77 30.53
N GLN A 397 5.49 -9.39 30.74
CA GLN A 397 6.14 -9.47 32.06
C GLN A 397 7.04 -8.26 32.34
N ALA A 398 7.45 -7.49 31.33
CA ALA A 398 8.21 -6.27 31.53
C ALA A 398 7.32 -5.20 32.19
N LYS A 399 7.84 -4.56 33.24
CA LYS A 399 7.12 -3.49 33.96
C LYS A 399 6.86 -2.27 33.07
N SER A 400 7.85 -1.88 32.27
CA SER A 400 7.73 -0.80 31.29
C SER A 400 8.26 -1.28 29.92
N ALA A 401 7.43 -1.25 28.87
CA ALA A 401 7.84 -1.70 27.54
C ALA A 401 7.17 -0.95 26.38
N ILE A 402 7.88 -0.85 25.26
CA ILE A 402 7.38 -0.28 24.00
C ILE A 402 7.59 -1.30 22.88
N ALA A 403 6.51 -1.68 22.20
CA ALA A 403 6.56 -2.50 21.01
C ALA A 403 6.44 -1.64 19.75
N ILE A 404 7.42 -1.70 18.84
CA ILE A 404 7.41 -0.97 17.57
C ILE A 404 7.31 -1.97 16.42
N LEU A 405 6.17 -1.96 15.72
CA LEU A 405 5.84 -2.92 14.68
C LEU A 405 5.68 -2.23 13.32
N ALA A 406 6.64 -2.49 12.44
CA ALA A 406 6.56 -2.09 11.03
C ALA A 406 5.75 -3.10 10.22
N ASN A 407 4.91 -2.61 9.30
CA ASN A 407 4.15 -3.44 8.34
C ASN A 407 3.28 -4.53 8.96
N ARG A 408 2.96 -4.42 10.25
CA ARG A 408 2.23 -5.43 11.01
C ARG A 408 1.05 -4.79 11.71
N TYR A 409 0.02 -4.52 10.90
CA TYR A 409 -1.29 -4.09 11.39
C TYR A 409 -2.16 -5.29 11.83
N ASP A 410 -1.75 -6.54 11.53
CA ASP A 410 -2.39 -7.80 12.00
C ASP A 410 -1.48 -8.72 12.87
N GLY A 411 -2.05 -9.53 13.76
CA GLY A 411 -1.37 -10.68 14.39
C GLY A 411 -0.77 -10.58 15.81
N ILE A 412 -1.03 -9.51 16.58
CA ILE A 412 -0.69 -9.47 18.03
C ILE A 412 -1.79 -8.75 18.80
N ASP A 413 -2.32 -9.43 19.81
CA ASP A 413 -3.36 -8.91 20.68
C ASP A 413 -2.81 -8.62 22.06
N LEU A 414 -3.06 -7.43 22.57
CA LEU A 414 -2.58 -6.96 23.86
C LEU A 414 -3.79 -6.49 24.67
N ILE A 415 -4.29 -7.34 25.57
CA ILE A 415 -5.56 -7.14 26.27
C ILE A 415 -5.36 -6.51 27.65
N GLY A 416 -6.28 -5.64 28.08
CA GLY A 416 -6.26 -5.07 29.42
C GLY A 416 -4.92 -4.39 29.75
N ASP A 417 -4.33 -4.80 30.87
CA ASP A 417 -3.06 -4.22 31.34
C ASP A 417 -1.87 -4.60 30.45
N GLU A 418 -2.01 -5.52 29.50
CA GLU A 418 -0.93 -5.84 28.56
C GLU A 418 -0.53 -4.64 27.70
N CYS A 419 -1.48 -3.79 27.28
CA CYS A 419 -1.19 -2.54 26.58
C CYS A 419 -2.41 -1.62 26.53
N ARG A 420 -2.28 -0.39 27.06
CA ARG A 420 -3.36 0.62 27.08
C ARG A 420 -3.08 1.84 26.21
N TYR A 421 -1.92 1.88 25.56
CA TYR A 421 -1.50 2.95 24.67
C TYR A 421 -1.20 2.39 23.28
N LEU A 422 -1.86 2.92 22.26
CA LEU A 422 -1.62 2.63 20.85
C LEU A 422 -1.28 3.92 20.12
N MET A 423 -0.15 3.96 19.43
CA MET A 423 0.14 5.00 18.44
C MET A 423 0.15 4.40 17.03
N ILE A 424 -0.64 4.99 16.13
CA ILE A 424 -0.59 4.69 14.70
C ILE A 424 0.16 5.83 14.03
N PHE A 425 1.35 5.55 13.51
CA PHE A 425 2.20 6.50 12.80
C PHE A 425 2.15 6.22 11.30
N GLY A 426 1.24 6.86 10.56
CA GLY A 426 1.01 6.67 9.12
C GLY A 426 0.02 5.55 8.76
N LEU A 427 -0.34 5.46 7.47
CA LEU A 427 -1.16 4.37 6.91
C LEU A 427 -0.31 3.35 6.16
N PRO A 428 -0.65 2.06 6.19
CA PRO A 428 -0.04 1.05 5.33
C PRO A 428 -0.49 1.27 3.88
N GLU A 429 0.40 1.79 3.03
CA GLU A 429 0.03 2.22 1.67
C GLU A 429 -0.11 1.08 0.65
N SER A 430 0.74 0.06 0.68
CA SER A 430 0.63 -1.10 -0.21
C SER A 430 1.43 -2.28 0.33
N THR A 431 0.89 -3.49 0.16
CA THR A 431 1.51 -4.74 0.61
C THR A 431 2.45 -5.35 -0.44
N ASN A 432 2.26 -5.03 -1.71
CA ASN A 432 3.07 -5.52 -2.83
C ASN A 432 3.04 -4.52 -4.01
N LEU A 433 3.88 -4.75 -5.03
CA LEU A 433 3.99 -3.86 -6.19
C LEU A 433 2.71 -3.78 -7.04
N GLN A 434 1.91 -4.85 -7.11
CA GLN A 434 0.63 -4.83 -7.82
C GLN A 434 -0.36 -3.89 -7.15
N GLU A 435 -0.52 -4.01 -5.83
CA GLU A 435 -1.38 -3.11 -5.05
C GLU A 435 -0.90 -1.66 -5.18
N ARG A 436 0.42 -1.43 -5.09
CA ARG A 436 1.01 -0.11 -5.31
C ARG A 436 0.67 0.45 -6.68
N PHE A 437 0.78 -0.36 -7.73
CA PHE A 437 0.47 0.03 -9.11
C PHE A 437 -1.01 0.41 -9.28
N ILE A 438 -1.93 -0.38 -8.72
CA ILE A 438 -3.36 -0.10 -8.79
C ILE A 438 -3.71 1.21 -8.06
N ILE A 439 -3.04 1.50 -6.94
CA ILE A 439 -3.28 2.72 -6.16
C ILE A 439 -2.65 3.93 -6.86
N SER A 440 -1.34 3.90 -7.13
CA SER A 440 -0.58 5.08 -7.57
C SER A 440 -0.79 5.39 -9.05
N ARG A 441 -0.95 4.38 -9.90
CA ARG A 441 -1.14 4.58 -11.34
C ARG A 441 -2.61 4.66 -11.71
N LEU A 442 -3.43 3.73 -11.24
CA LEU A 442 -4.80 3.63 -11.73
C LEU A 442 -5.80 4.44 -10.91
N GLY A 443 -5.38 5.21 -9.91
CA GLY A 443 -6.31 5.99 -9.08
C GLY A 443 -7.36 5.14 -8.39
N GLY A 444 -7.06 3.85 -8.17
CA GLY A 444 -7.97 2.85 -7.60
C GLY A 444 -8.17 3.02 -6.10
N SER A 445 -8.19 4.26 -5.60
CA SER A 445 -8.40 4.61 -4.19
C SER A 445 -9.65 3.94 -3.63
N VAL A 446 -10.68 3.76 -4.47
CA VAL A 446 -11.95 3.11 -4.11
C VAL A 446 -11.79 1.65 -3.69
N LEU A 447 -11.07 0.82 -4.46
CA LEU A 447 -10.75 -0.56 -4.09
C LEU A 447 -9.95 -0.61 -2.78
N PHE A 448 -9.07 0.37 -2.60
CA PHE A 448 -8.17 0.40 -1.47
C PHE A 448 -8.80 0.99 -0.20
N ASN A 449 -9.84 1.82 -0.31
CA ASN A 449 -10.57 2.37 0.83
C ASN A 449 -11.18 1.25 1.69
N VAL A 450 -11.71 0.19 1.07
CA VAL A 450 -12.21 -1.01 1.78
C VAL A 450 -11.08 -1.65 2.62
N ARG A 451 -9.88 -1.75 2.03
CA ARG A 451 -8.70 -2.36 2.66
C ARG A 451 -8.11 -1.47 3.74
N ILE A 452 -8.00 -0.16 3.52
CA ILE A 452 -7.59 0.82 4.52
C ILE A 452 -8.54 0.74 5.70
N ARG A 453 -9.85 0.82 5.47
CA ARG A 453 -10.88 0.71 6.51
C ARG A 453 -10.66 -0.54 7.35
N THR A 454 -10.52 -1.69 6.69
CA THR A 454 -10.31 -2.97 7.38
C THR A 454 -9.03 -2.99 8.20
N ARG A 455 -7.88 -2.57 7.63
CA ARG A 455 -6.59 -2.51 8.35
C ARG A 455 -6.63 -1.54 9.53
N VAL A 456 -7.25 -0.38 9.36
CA VAL A 456 -7.42 0.63 10.43
C VAL A 456 -8.29 0.06 11.56
N THR A 457 -9.44 -0.54 11.24
CA THR A 457 -10.33 -1.16 12.23
C THR A 457 -9.62 -2.29 13.01
N GLN A 458 -8.81 -3.12 12.35
CA GLN A 458 -8.01 -4.14 13.05
C GLN A 458 -6.95 -3.52 13.94
N ALA A 459 -6.22 -2.53 13.44
CA ALA A 459 -5.15 -1.86 14.17
C ALA A 459 -5.65 -1.29 15.51
N VAL A 460 -6.78 -0.59 15.48
CA VAL A 460 -7.38 0.01 16.69
C VAL A 460 -8.06 -1.00 17.61
N GLY A 461 -8.38 -2.21 17.12
CA GLY A 461 -8.98 -3.30 17.90
C GLY A 461 -7.97 -4.16 18.67
N ARG A 462 -6.66 -3.89 18.56
CA ARG A 462 -5.60 -4.70 19.18
C ARG A 462 -5.47 -4.53 20.69
N CYS A 463 -5.84 -3.36 21.19
CA CYS A 463 -5.74 -3.00 22.61
C CYS A 463 -7.08 -3.11 23.36
N THR A 464 -8.17 -3.49 22.68
CA THR A 464 -9.50 -3.64 23.31
C THR A 464 -10.16 -4.94 22.90
N ARG A 465 -10.35 -5.87 23.85
CA ARG A 465 -10.98 -7.19 23.58
C ARG A 465 -12.04 -7.64 24.57
N SER A 466 -12.31 -6.86 25.60
CA SER A 466 -13.44 -7.08 26.50
C SER A 466 -14.27 -5.80 26.62
N SER A 467 -15.53 -5.91 27.03
CA SER A 467 -16.42 -4.76 27.22
C SER A 467 -15.94 -3.79 28.31
N THR A 468 -15.05 -4.23 29.19
CA THR A 468 -14.44 -3.43 30.26
C THR A 468 -13.04 -2.94 29.91
N ASP A 469 -12.52 -3.30 28.73
CA ASP A 469 -11.18 -2.93 28.28
C ASP A 469 -11.16 -1.50 27.74
N TYR A 470 -10.01 -0.83 27.84
CA TYR A 470 -9.85 0.51 27.31
C TYR A 470 -8.43 0.84 26.85
N ALA A 471 -8.34 1.71 25.85
CA ALA A 471 -7.06 2.15 25.32
C ALA A 471 -7.07 3.60 24.82
N LEU A 472 -5.95 4.30 24.99
CA LEU A 472 -5.66 5.55 24.31
C LEU A 472 -5.14 5.25 22.91
N VAL A 473 -5.69 5.90 21.89
CA VAL A 473 -5.28 5.74 20.49
C VAL A 473 -4.80 7.08 19.94
N VAL A 474 -3.50 7.22 19.70
CA VAL A 474 -2.88 8.44 19.17
C VAL A 474 -2.60 8.27 17.68
N ILE A 475 -3.09 9.21 16.87
CA ILE A 475 -2.97 9.18 15.41
C ILE A 475 -1.97 10.24 14.94
N ILE A 476 -0.89 9.80 14.30
CA ILE A 476 0.19 10.63 13.75
C ILE A 476 0.46 10.22 12.30
N GLY A 477 0.84 11.16 11.45
CA GLY A 477 1.12 10.98 10.03
C GLY A 477 0.01 11.52 9.14
N ASP A 478 0.39 12.25 8.09
CA ASP A 478 -0.56 13.00 7.24
C ASP A 478 -1.66 12.14 6.64
N LYS A 479 -1.35 10.95 6.11
CA LYS A 479 -2.33 10.08 5.44
C LYS A 479 -3.39 9.51 6.40
N VAL A 480 -2.97 9.01 7.56
CA VAL A 480 -3.91 8.45 8.55
C VAL A 480 -4.74 9.56 9.18
N HIS A 481 -4.14 10.72 9.41
CA HIS A 481 -4.83 11.90 9.90
C HIS A 481 -5.91 12.36 8.90
N GLN A 482 -5.58 12.44 7.61
CA GLN A 482 -6.53 12.77 6.55
C GLN A 482 -7.66 11.75 6.43
N TYR A 483 -7.34 10.45 6.56
CA TYR A 483 -8.35 9.40 6.52
C TYR A 483 -9.43 9.64 7.58
N PHE A 484 -9.01 9.82 8.83
CA PHE A 484 -9.95 10.09 9.93
C PHE A 484 -10.55 11.48 9.90
N HIS A 485 -9.95 12.48 9.23
CA HIS A 485 -10.53 13.83 9.20
C HIS A 485 -11.68 14.00 8.19
N ARG A 486 -11.71 13.19 7.13
CA ARG A 486 -12.77 13.22 6.11
C ARG A 486 -14.07 12.59 6.66
N PRO A 487 -15.17 13.34 6.80
CA PRO A 487 -16.44 12.79 7.28
C PRO A 487 -16.90 11.59 6.47
N GLU A 488 -16.76 11.64 5.15
CA GLU A 488 -17.13 10.56 4.23
C GLU A 488 -16.40 9.22 4.52
N ASN A 489 -15.19 9.27 5.09
CA ASN A 489 -14.48 8.07 5.53
C ASN A 489 -14.99 7.59 6.90
N ARG A 490 -15.27 8.53 7.81
CA ARG A 490 -15.79 8.21 9.16
C ARG A 490 -17.14 7.53 9.04
N ASP A 491 -18.03 8.04 8.20
CA ASP A 491 -19.39 7.52 8.03
C ASP A 491 -19.42 6.04 7.59
N THR A 492 -18.32 5.54 7.03
CA THR A 492 -18.16 4.13 6.63
C THR A 492 -17.67 3.21 7.75
N LEU A 493 -17.21 3.77 8.87
CA LEU A 493 -16.77 3.02 10.05
C LEU A 493 -17.97 2.46 10.81
N HIS A 494 -17.73 1.50 11.70
CA HIS A 494 -18.76 1.01 12.59
C HIS A 494 -19.24 2.11 13.57
N PRO A 495 -20.54 2.24 13.91
CA PRO A 495 -21.08 3.37 14.68
C PRO A 495 -20.34 3.67 15.99
N GLU A 496 -19.94 2.64 16.75
CA GLU A 496 -19.12 2.83 17.97
C GLU A 496 -17.80 3.56 17.67
N LEU A 497 -17.09 3.12 16.62
CA LEU A 497 -15.81 3.72 16.23
C LEU A 497 -16.00 5.11 15.64
N GLN A 498 -17.12 5.36 14.95
CA GLN A 498 -17.47 6.71 14.48
C GLN A 498 -17.60 7.69 15.65
N ALA A 499 -18.37 7.32 16.68
CA ALA A 499 -18.57 8.17 17.86
C ALA A 499 -17.25 8.44 18.59
N GLU A 500 -16.43 7.40 18.80
CA GLU A 500 -15.10 7.53 19.43
C GLU A 500 -14.16 8.45 18.65
N VAL A 501 -14.14 8.32 17.32
CA VAL A 501 -13.32 9.17 16.44
C VAL A 501 -13.85 10.60 16.42
N ASN A 502 -15.16 10.81 16.30
CA ASN A 502 -15.76 12.14 16.28
C ASN A 502 -15.47 12.89 17.58
N PHE A 503 -15.70 12.23 18.72
CA PHE A 503 -15.35 12.77 20.03
C PHE A 503 -13.85 13.10 20.12
N GLY A 504 -12.97 12.16 19.74
CA GLY A 504 -11.53 12.37 19.77
C GLY A 504 -11.06 13.51 18.86
N VAL A 505 -11.65 13.65 17.67
CA VAL A 505 -11.40 14.77 16.76
C VAL A 505 -11.74 16.08 17.46
N GLU A 506 -12.92 16.21 18.06
CA GLU A 506 -13.36 17.39 18.81
C GLU A 506 -12.44 17.73 19.98
N GLN A 507 -12.12 16.75 20.83
CA GLN A 507 -11.25 16.95 22.00
C GLN A 507 -9.80 17.30 21.62
N SER A 508 -9.38 16.95 20.40
CA SER A 508 -8.04 17.31 19.87
C SER A 508 -7.98 18.72 19.30
N ASN A 509 -9.08 19.48 19.30
CA ASN A 509 -9.13 20.86 18.81
C ASN A 509 -8.66 21.88 19.87
N VAL A 510 -7.48 21.67 20.44
CA VAL A 510 -6.92 22.49 21.52
C VAL A 510 -5.58 23.11 21.10
N ASP A 511 -5.36 24.38 21.42
CA ASP A 511 -4.12 25.07 21.06
C ASP A 511 -2.96 24.70 22.02
N ASN A 512 -3.29 24.39 23.28
CA ASN A 512 -2.32 24.08 24.33
C ASN A 512 -2.14 22.56 24.53
N PRO A 513 -0.93 22.00 24.37
CA PRO A 513 -0.65 20.58 24.62
C PRO A 513 -1.00 20.08 26.03
N LEU A 514 -0.96 20.97 27.02
CA LEU A 514 -1.31 20.62 28.41
C LEU A 514 -2.79 20.30 28.57
N GLU A 515 -3.69 20.94 27.82
CA GLU A 515 -5.13 20.64 27.87
C GLU A 515 -5.40 19.22 27.37
N LEU A 516 -4.77 18.84 26.26
CA LEU A 516 -4.87 17.48 25.73
C LEU A 516 -4.26 16.45 26.69
N SER A 517 -3.13 16.80 27.31
CA SER A 517 -2.51 15.98 28.37
C SER A 517 -3.46 15.77 29.55
N ASN A 518 -4.19 16.80 29.99
CA ASN A 518 -5.17 16.70 31.07
C ASN A 518 -6.35 15.80 30.68
N ASN A 519 -6.85 15.89 29.44
CA ASN A 519 -7.88 14.98 28.94
C ASN A 519 -7.41 13.51 28.96
N ILE A 520 -6.13 13.28 28.65
CA ILE A 520 -5.51 11.95 28.76
C ILE A 520 -5.43 11.50 30.23
N ASP A 521 -5.12 12.40 31.17
CA ASP A 521 -5.11 12.07 32.60
C ASP A 521 -6.52 11.71 33.11
N ILE A 522 -7.54 12.49 32.74
CA ILE A 522 -8.96 12.19 33.03
C ILE A 522 -9.36 10.82 32.47
N PHE A 523 -8.94 10.52 31.23
CA PHE A 523 -9.16 9.22 30.62
C PHE A 523 -8.46 8.11 31.41
N ILE A 524 -7.18 8.27 31.78
CA ILE A 524 -6.44 7.25 32.55
C ILE A 524 -7.12 6.99 33.90
N ASP A 525 -7.55 8.03 34.61
CA ASP A 525 -8.13 7.95 35.95
C ASP A 525 -9.51 7.27 35.98
N HIS A 526 -10.24 7.22 34.86
CA HIS A 526 -11.59 6.64 34.76
C HIS A 526 -12.58 7.23 35.78
N GLY A 527 -12.41 8.51 36.10
CA GLY A 527 -13.20 9.25 37.08
C GLY A 527 -14.61 9.63 36.59
N PRO A 528 -15.36 10.40 37.41
CA PRO A 528 -16.70 10.88 37.06
C PRO A 528 -16.75 11.69 35.75
N GLU A 529 -15.73 12.48 35.47
CA GLU A 529 -15.62 13.28 34.24
C GLU A 529 -15.53 12.38 32.99
N TRP A 530 -14.71 11.33 33.04
CA TRP A 530 -14.65 10.34 31.96
C TRP A 530 -15.98 9.61 31.77
N LYS A 531 -16.70 9.29 32.84
CA LYS A 531 -18.04 8.67 32.73
C LYS A 531 -19.04 9.58 32.01
N SER A 532 -18.95 10.89 32.20
CA SER A 532 -19.78 11.84 31.46
C SER A 532 -19.41 11.87 29.97
N ALA A 533 -18.11 11.85 29.65
CA ALA A 533 -17.63 11.76 28.27
C ALA A 533 -18.07 10.45 27.59
N ASP A 534 -17.94 9.32 28.29
CA ASP A 534 -18.39 8.00 27.82
C ASP A 534 -19.89 7.97 27.55
N GLY A 535 -20.71 8.57 28.44
CA GLY A 535 -22.15 8.72 28.22
C GLY A 535 -22.48 9.47 26.93
N HIS A 536 -21.77 10.56 26.65
CA HIS A 536 -21.94 11.32 25.41
C HIS A 536 -21.55 10.52 24.14
N ILE A 537 -20.46 9.73 24.22
CA ILE A 537 -20.05 8.84 23.13
C ILE A 537 -21.15 7.80 22.84
N LEU A 538 -21.76 7.23 23.88
CA LEU A 538 -22.84 6.25 23.75
C LEU A 538 -24.11 6.85 23.13
N GLU A 539 -24.50 8.05 23.55
CA GLU A 539 -25.64 8.78 22.97
C GLU A 539 -25.41 9.05 21.47
N THR A 540 -24.23 9.57 21.14
CA THR A 540 -23.85 9.86 19.75
C THR A 540 -23.85 8.60 18.89
N ARG A 541 -23.31 7.49 19.40
CA ARG A 541 -23.31 6.20 18.69
C ARG A 541 -24.71 5.74 18.30
N ASP A 542 -25.68 5.90 19.19
CA ASP A 542 -27.03 5.38 18.97
C ASP A 542 -27.75 6.11 17.81
N GLU A 543 -27.36 7.37 17.54
CA GLU A 543 -27.82 8.20 16.43
C GLU A 543 -27.11 7.88 15.10
N LEU A 544 -25.93 7.27 15.14
CA LEU A 544 -25.11 7.00 13.96
C LEU A 544 -25.52 5.70 13.26
N THR A 545 -25.21 5.66 11.95
CA THR A 545 -25.36 4.50 11.08
C THR A 545 -24.12 4.33 10.21
N GLN A 546 -23.85 3.09 9.79
CA GLN A 546 -22.74 2.81 8.90
C GLN A 546 -23.19 3.00 7.45
N SER A 547 -22.59 3.96 6.76
CA SER A 547 -22.77 4.15 5.32
C SER A 547 -22.01 3.07 4.54
N PRO A 548 -22.56 2.57 3.42
CA PRO A 548 -21.84 1.66 2.55
C PRO A 548 -20.64 2.39 1.94
N LEU A 549 -19.60 1.63 1.59
CA LEU A 549 -18.48 2.22 0.87
C LEU A 549 -18.91 2.65 -0.53
N PRO A 550 -18.51 3.85 -0.99
CA PRO A 550 -18.72 4.26 -2.37
C PRO A 550 -18.22 3.19 -3.34
N SER A 551 -19.03 2.90 -4.36
CA SER A 551 -18.75 1.89 -5.40
C SER A 551 -18.62 0.43 -4.93
N ALA A 552 -18.95 0.09 -3.67
CA ALA A 552 -18.90 -1.29 -3.19
C ALA A 552 -19.82 -2.23 -4.00
N GLU A 553 -21.03 -1.77 -4.36
CA GLU A 553 -21.98 -2.55 -5.15
C GLU A 553 -21.48 -2.89 -6.57
N PRO A 554 -21.04 -1.91 -7.40
CA PRO A 554 -20.41 -2.22 -8.69
C PRO A 554 -19.24 -3.22 -8.59
N LEU A 555 -18.38 -3.06 -7.57
CA LEU A 555 -17.23 -3.94 -7.34
C LEU A 555 -17.65 -5.36 -6.89
N GLY A 556 -18.68 -5.45 -6.06
CA GLY A 556 -19.26 -6.73 -5.63
C GLY A 556 -19.94 -7.45 -6.79
N ASN A 557 -20.59 -6.72 -7.70
CA ASN A 557 -21.22 -7.27 -8.90
C ASN A 557 -20.16 -7.74 -9.92
N SER A 558 -19.05 -7.01 -10.07
CA SER A 558 -18.00 -7.37 -11.03
C SER A 558 -17.17 -8.59 -10.62
N VAL A 559 -16.94 -8.81 -9.32
CA VAL A 559 -15.90 -9.73 -8.84
C VAL A 559 -16.03 -11.17 -9.37
N SER A 560 -17.25 -11.66 -9.55
CA SER A 560 -17.46 -13.01 -10.08
C SER A 560 -16.94 -13.15 -11.52
N HIS A 561 -17.00 -12.08 -12.31
CA HIS A 561 -16.47 -12.02 -13.67
C HIS A 561 -14.96 -11.81 -13.67
N GLU A 562 -14.41 -11.10 -12.68
CA GLU A 562 -12.96 -10.95 -12.52
C GLU A 562 -12.27 -12.30 -12.25
N VAL A 563 -12.87 -13.12 -11.38
CA VAL A 563 -12.37 -14.48 -11.12
C VAL A 563 -12.53 -15.37 -12.35
N LYS A 564 -13.62 -15.26 -13.11
CA LYS A 564 -13.78 -15.98 -14.39
C LYS A 564 -12.74 -15.56 -15.43
N PHE A 565 -12.42 -14.27 -15.51
CA PHE A 565 -11.35 -13.75 -16.36
C PHE A 565 -10.02 -14.41 -16.02
N GLN A 566 -9.64 -14.40 -14.73
CA GLN A 566 -8.37 -14.99 -14.30
C GLN A 566 -8.33 -16.51 -14.54
N ASP A 567 -9.42 -17.22 -14.24
CA ASP A 567 -9.56 -18.66 -14.51
C ASP A 567 -9.32 -18.97 -15.99
N ALA A 568 -9.98 -18.22 -16.89
CA ALA A 568 -9.90 -18.42 -18.33
C ALA A 568 -8.50 -18.11 -18.86
N LEU A 569 -7.93 -16.98 -18.42
CA LEU A 569 -6.58 -16.57 -18.77
C LEU A 569 -5.54 -17.61 -18.31
N TRP A 570 -5.69 -18.15 -17.10
CA TRP A 570 -4.81 -19.20 -16.56
C TRP A 570 -4.85 -20.49 -17.38
N SER A 571 -6.02 -20.84 -17.94
CA SER A 571 -6.19 -21.99 -18.83
C SER A 571 -5.81 -21.73 -20.30
N GLY A 572 -5.39 -20.51 -20.65
CA GLY A 572 -5.12 -20.12 -22.05
C GLY A 572 -6.37 -19.90 -22.91
N ASP A 573 -7.57 -19.82 -22.30
CA ASP A 573 -8.82 -19.50 -22.98
C ASP A 573 -9.01 -17.98 -23.04
N PHE A 574 -8.32 -17.37 -24.01
CA PHE A 574 -8.28 -15.91 -24.18
C PHE A 574 -9.62 -15.32 -24.63
N GLU A 575 -10.46 -16.09 -25.33
CA GLU A 575 -11.79 -15.63 -25.77
C GLU A 575 -12.76 -15.53 -24.60
N SER A 576 -12.81 -16.56 -23.73
CA SER A 576 -13.60 -16.52 -22.50
C SER A 576 -13.08 -15.45 -21.53
N ALA A 577 -11.77 -15.23 -21.49
CA ALA A 577 -11.18 -14.13 -20.73
C ALA A 577 -11.68 -12.78 -21.26
N LEU A 578 -11.58 -12.52 -22.57
CA LEU A 578 -12.11 -11.31 -23.18
C LEU A 578 -13.60 -11.09 -22.87
N SER A 579 -14.43 -12.14 -22.97
CA SER A 579 -15.85 -12.05 -22.62
C SER A 579 -16.05 -11.66 -21.16
N SER A 580 -15.33 -12.29 -20.24
CA SER A 580 -15.44 -11.99 -18.81
C SER A 580 -14.97 -10.56 -18.48
N ALA A 581 -13.94 -10.06 -19.16
CA ALA A 581 -13.49 -8.67 -19.01
C ALA A 581 -14.55 -7.66 -19.47
N LYS A 582 -15.29 -7.97 -20.55
CA LYS A 582 -16.41 -7.14 -21.02
C LYS A 582 -17.56 -7.11 -20.01
N ASP A 583 -17.87 -8.25 -19.38
CA ASP A 583 -18.88 -8.30 -18.31
C ASP A 583 -18.46 -7.43 -17.11
N VAL A 584 -17.17 -7.48 -16.72
CA VAL A 584 -16.65 -6.59 -15.67
C VAL A 584 -16.86 -5.12 -16.04
N LEU A 585 -16.49 -4.72 -17.26
CA LEU A 585 -16.68 -3.34 -17.74
C LEU A 585 -18.16 -2.91 -17.73
N ALA A 586 -19.09 -3.84 -18.01
CA ALA A 586 -20.52 -3.56 -17.93
C ALA A 586 -20.97 -3.29 -16.48
N CYS A 587 -20.44 -4.03 -15.49
CA CYS A 587 -20.73 -3.78 -14.07
C CYS A 587 -20.15 -2.46 -13.55
N LEU A 588 -19.02 -2.00 -14.12
CA LEU A 588 -18.34 -0.76 -13.72
C LEU A 588 -18.91 0.49 -14.40
N ALA A 589 -19.84 0.34 -15.35
CA ALA A 589 -20.39 1.44 -16.11
C ALA A 589 -21.14 2.46 -15.21
N GLY A 590 -20.92 3.75 -15.46
CA GLY A 590 -21.60 4.86 -14.75
C GLY A 590 -20.94 5.32 -13.45
N GLY A 591 -19.95 4.60 -12.93
CA GLY A 591 -19.20 5.00 -11.73
C GLY A 591 -18.00 5.90 -12.09
N HIS A 592 -18.14 7.22 -11.92
CA HIS A 592 -17.06 8.16 -12.18
C HIS A 592 -15.81 7.86 -11.31
N GLU A 593 -16.00 7.45 -10.06
CA GLU A 593 -14.92 7.05 -9.14
C GLU A 593 -14.19 5.76 -9.57
N LEU A 594 -14.78 4.96 -10.47
CA LEU A 594 -14.21 3.71 -10.98
C LEU A 594 -13.54 3.86 -12.35
N LYS A 595 -13.36 5.09 -12.84
CA LYS A 595 -12.77 5.37 -14.17
C LYS A 595 -11.42 4.69 -14.35
N GLY A 596 -10.56 4.75 -13.33
CA GLY A 596 -9.25 4.15 -13.35
C GLY A 596 -9.24 2.62 -13.30
N TYR A 597 -10.17 2.03 -12.55
CA TYR A 597 -10.36 0.58 -12.57
C TYR A 597 -10.94 0.10 -13.90
N SER A 598 -11.82 0.89 -14.50
CA SER A 598 -12.34 0.67 -15.86
C SER A 598 -11.23 0.77 -16.92
N ALA A 599 -10.24 1.66 -16.73
CA ALA A 599 -9.07 1.73 -17.59
C ALA A 599 -8.25 0.43 -17.54
N LEU A 600 -8.02 -0.12 -16.34
CA LEU A 600 -7.37 -1.41 -16.16
C LEU A 600 -8.14 -2.54 -16.86
N TRP A 601 -9.46 -2.61 -16.67
CA TRP A 601 -10.26 -3.67 -17.28
C TRP A 601 -10.36 -3.56 -18.79
N ASN A 602 -10.40 -2.35 -19.34
CA ASN A 602 -10.26 -2.13 -20.78
C ASN A 602 -8.89 -2.61 -21.27
N TYR A 603 -7.82 -2.32 -20.54
CA TYR A 603 -6.50 -2.82 -20.88
C TYR A 603 -6.41 -4.36 -20.83
N LEU A 604 -7.02 -5.00 -19.83
CA LEU A 604 -7.04 -6.46 -19.68
C LEU A 604 -7.88 -7.10 -20.79
N ALA A 605 -9.01 -6.50 -21.17
CA ALA A 605 -9.79 -6.89 -22.34
C ALA A 605 -8.96 -6.78 -23.62
N GLY A 606 -8.27 -5.65 -23.83
CA GLY A 606 -7.36 -5.47 -24.97
C GLY A 606 -6.24 -6.51 -25.02
N SER A 607 -5.68 -6.85 -23.86
CA SER A 607 -4.64 -7.88 -23.73
C SER A 607 -5.17 -9.28 -24.07
N ALA A 608 -6.37 -9.64 -23.60
CA ALA A 608 -7.01 -10.91 -23.94
C ALA A 608 -7.38 -10.99 -25.44
N ALA A 609 -7.85 -9.88 -26.02
CA ALA A 609 -8.09 -9.77 -27.46
C ALA A 609 -6.80 -9.90 -28.28
N TYR A 610 -5.69 -9.32 -27.81
CA TYR A 610 -4.38 -9.47 -28.44
C TYR A 610 -3.91 -10.94 -28.42
N LEU A 611 -3.99 -11.60 -27.27
CA LEU A 611 -3.60 -13.02 -27.12
C LEU A 611 -4.50 -13.98 -27.90
N SER A 612 -5.75 -13.60 -28.17
CA SER A 612 -6.68 -14.33 -29.05
C SER A 612 -6.57 -13.96 -30.54
N ASN A 613 -5.55 -13.19 -30.95
CA ASN A 613 -5.35 -12.74 -32.32
C ASN A 613 -6.51 -11.90 -32.90
N GLN A 614 -7.14 -11.05 -32.07
CA GLN A 614 -8.20 -10.12 -32.47
C GLN A 614 -7.70 -8.66 -32.44
N PRO A 615 -6.83 -8.23 -33.37
CA PRO A 615 -6.11 -6.96 -33.29
C PRO A 615 -7.02 -5.72 -33.29
N GLN A 616 -8.13 -5.74 -34.04
CA GLN A 616 -9.08 -4.62 -34.07
C GLN A 616 -9.81 -4.45 -32.73
N VAL A 617 -10.21 -5.57 -32.11
CA VAL A 617 -10.86 -5.57 -30.79
C VAL A 617 -9.86 -5.15 -29.71
N ALA A 618 -8.62 -5.63 -29.82
CA ALA A 618 -7.53 -5.21 -28.95
C ALA A 618 -7.32 -3.70 -29.03
N GLN A 619 -7.19 -3.15 -30.24
CA GLN A 619 -7.03 -1.72 -30.48
C GLN A 619 -8.16 -0.91 -29.85
N SER A 620 -9.41 -1.29 -30.09
CA SER A 620 -10.57 -0.59 -29.51
C SER A 620 -10.48 -0.52 -27.99
N HIS A 621 -10.20 -1.65 -27.34
CA HIS A 621 -10.12 -1.70 -25.87
C HIS A 621 -8.90 -0.94 -25.32
N PHE A 622 -7.75 -1.00 -25.96
CA PHE A 622 -6.60 -0.19 -25.55
C PHE A 622 -6.84 1.32 -25.74
N SER A 623 -7.51 1.71 -26.82
CA SER A 623 -7.96 3.10 -27.01
C SER A 623 -8.96 3.52 -25.93
N SER A 624 -9.91 2.66 -25.56
CA SER A 624 -10.82 2.91 -24.44
C SER A 624 -10.07 3.04 -23.11
N ALA A 625 -9.10 2.17 -22.83
CA ALA A 625 -8.25 2.27 -21.64
C ALA A 625 -7.53 3.63 -21.58
N PHE A 626 -6.96 4.06 -22.71
CA PHE A 626 -6.30 5.37 -22.81
C PHE A 626 -7.29 6.52 -22.61
N SER A 627 -8.50 6.45 -23.18
CA SER A 627 -9.53 7.49 -22.98
C SER A 627 -9.99 7.59 -21.52
N CYS A 628 -9.96 6.47 -20.77
CA CYS A 628 -10.30 6.47 -19.35
C CYS A 628 -9.17 7.02 -18.46
N ALA A 629 -7.91 6.96 -18.91
CA ALA A 629 -6.76 7.36 -18.10
C ALA A 629 -5.59 7.84 -19.00
N SER A 630 -5.82 8.96 -19.70
CA SER A 630 -4.93 9.48 -20.76
C SER A 630 -3.57 9.97 -20.25
N THR A 631 -3.49 10.22 -18.95
CA THR A 631 -2.30 10.69 -18.24
C THR A 631 -1.37 9.56 -17.81
N LEU A 632 -1.77 8.29 -18.00
CA LEU A 632 -0.96 7.15 -17.55
C LEU A 632 0.11 6.76 -18.58
N PRO A 633 1.41 6.88 -18.26
CA PRO A 633 2.52 6.62 -19.19
C PRO A 633 2.49 5.21 -19.80
N TRP A 634 2.12 4.20 -19.00
CA TRP A 634 2.15 2.78 -19.41
C TRP A 634 1.14 2.43 -20.52
N LEU A 635 0.04 3.18 -20.66
CA LEU A 635 -0.96 2.95 -21.73
C LEU A 635 -0.51 3.54 -23.08
N LYS A 636 0.25 4.64 -23.08
CA LYS A 636 0.76 5.27 -24.32
C LYS A 636 1.74 4.38 -25.08
N GLN A 637 2.58 3.61 -24.37
CA GLN A 637 3.48 2.63 -25.00
C GLN A 637 2.72 1.59 -25.85
N MET A 638 1.44 1.30 -25.52
CA MET A 638 0.58 0.39 -26.28
C MET A 638 0.05 1.00 -27.57
N GLN A 639 -0.15 2.31 -27.63
CA GLN A 639 -0.64 2.95 -28.85
C GLN A 639 0.35 2.79 -30.00
N LYS A 640 1.67 2.85 -29.71
CA LYS A 640 2.75 2.61 -30.68
C LYS A 640 2.75 1.20 -31.27
N LEU A 641 2.39 0.19 -30.47
CA LEU A 641 2.35 -1.21 -30.89
C LEU A 641 1.22 -1.52 -31.86
N ILE A 642 0.12 -0.78 -31.78
CA ILE A 642 -1.15 -1.14 -32.41
C ILE A 642 -1.52 -0.18 -33.54
N SER A 643 -0.98 1.04 -33.50
CA SER A 643 -1.19 2.05 -34.53
C SER A 643 -0.07 1.99 -35.55
N ALA A 644 -0.18 1.11 -36.55
CA ALA A 644 0.67 1.18 -37.75
C ALA A 644 0.35 2.38 -38.67
N GLN A 645 -0.64 3.23 -38.31
CA GLN A 645 -1.18 4.27 -39.20
C GLN A 645 -1.64 5.58 -38.51
N SER A 646 -1.07 5.97 -37.37
CA SER A 646 -1.30 7.33 -36.84
C SER A 646 -0.04 8.17 -36.95
N THR A 647 -0.14 9.30 -37.65
CA THR A 647 0.83 10.41 -37.66
C THR A 647 1.31 10.71 -36.24
N GLU A 648 2.63 10.80 -36.10
CA GLU A 648 3.30 11.23 -34.88
C GLU A 648 2.65 12.50 -34.34
N VAL A 649 2.00 12.38 -33.20
CA VAL A 649 1.89 13.49 -32.27
C VAL A 649 2.97 13.20 -31.21
N PRO A 650 4.11 13.92 -31.18
CA PRO A 650 5.25 13.62 -30.31
C PRO A 650 5.00 13.87 -28.81
N VAL A 651 3.74 13.95 -28.39
CA VAL A 651 3.32 14.60 -27.16
C VAL A 651 3.03 13.52 -26.09
N GLU A 652 4.10 13.19 -25.36
CA GLU A 652 4.13 13.15 -23.87
C GLU A 652 3.89 11.82 -23.12
N VAL A 653 4.84 10.90 -23.13
CA VAL A 653 5.06 10.01 -21.96
C VAL A 653 5.61 10.84 -20.78
N ILE A 654 6.41 11.86 -21.10
CA ILE A 654 7.07 12.77 -20.17
C ILE A 654 6.07 13.55 -19.30
N TYR A 655 4.91 13.96 -19.83
CA TYR A 655 3.97 14.76 -19.01
C TYR A 655 3.26 13.92 -17.97
N GLY A 656 2.97 12.64 -18.22
CA GLY A 656 2.39 11.77 -17.21
C GLY A 656 3.30 11.63 -15.99
N GLU A 657 4.59 11.35 -16.22
CA GLU A 657 5.59 11.23 -15.15
C GLU A 657 5.88 12.57 -14.46
N ARG A 658 5.88 13.68 -15.20
CA ARG A 658 6.05 15.02 -14.63
C ARG A 658 4.86 15.41 -13.75
N ILE A 659 3.63 15.14 -14.19
CA ILE A 659 2.42 15.38 -13.40
C ILE A 659 2.47 14.57 -12.10
N GLU A 660 2.91 13.31 -12.15
CA GLU A 660 3.09 12.49 -10.95
C GLU A 660 4.17 13.04 -10.01
N ARG A 661 5.27 13.56 -10.54
CA ARG A 661 6.29 14.26 -9.71
C ARG A 661 5.70 15.52 -9.08
N ILE A 662 4.88 16.29 -9.80
CA ILE A 662 4.14 17.43 -9.24
C ILE A 662 3.21 16.93 -8.13
N GLU A 663 2.43 15.87 -8.33
CA GLU A 663 1.58 15.27 -7.28
C GLU A 663 2.40 14.91 -6.04
N GLY A 664 3.55 14.26 -6.21
CA GLY A 664 4.42 13.85 -5.11
C GLY A 664 5.02 15.04 -4.35
N VAL A 665 5.29 16.16 -5.02
CA VAL A 665 5.72 17.40 -4.34
C VAL A 665 4.55 18.05 -3.62
N LEU A 666 3.38 18.14 -4.26
CA LEU A 666 2.17 18.70 -3.64
C LEU A 666 1.72 17.88 -2.43
N GLU A 667 1.81 16.56 -2.50
CA GLU A 667 1.48 15.64 -1.40
C GLU A 667 2.27 15.96 -0.13
N LYS A 668 3.57 16.28 -0.26
CA LYS A 668 4.45 16.64 0.87
C LYS A 668 4.02 17.92 1.59
N PHE A 669 3.24 18.78 0.94
CA PHE A 669 2.68 19.97 1.60
C PHE A 669 1.50 19.60 2.51
N GLY A 670 0.75 18.53 2.21
CA GLY A 670 -0.35 18.04 3.04
C GLY A 670 -1.56 19.00 3.14
N LYS A 671 -2.71 18.54 3.65
CA LYS A 671 -3.96 19.33 3.62
C LYS A 671 -3.97 20.58 4.52
N SER A 672 -3.18 20.65 5.60
CA SER A 672 -3.02 21.87 6.42
C SER A 672 -2.13 22.93 5.74
N GLY A 673 -1.79 22.71 4.46
CA GLY A 673 -0.60 23.21 3.81
C GLY A 673 -0.74 24.45 2.94
N SER A 674 -1.87 25.19 2.90
CA SER A 674 -1.85 26.49 2.16
C SER A 674 -0.68 27.33 2.64
N LEU A 675 -0.48 27.45 3.95
CA LEU A 675 0.69 28.11 4.54
C LEU A 675 2.03 27.49 4.12
N LYS A 676 2.13 26.17 3.97
CA LYS A 676 3.38 25.50 3.55
C LYS A 676 3.68 25.76 2.08
N VAL A 677 2.67 25.67 1.20
CA VAL A 677 2.78 26.01 -0.22
C VAL A 677 3.11 27.48 -0.37
N ASP A 678 2.38 28.35 0.34
CA ASP A 678 2.60 29.80 0.32
C ASP A 678 4.02 30.14 0.77
N ARG A 679 4.53 29.51 1.85
CA ARG A 679 5.94 29.66 2.27
C ARG A 679 6.92 29.12 1.24
N TYR A 680 6.61 28.00 0.57
CA TYR A 680 7.49 27.42 -0.45
C TYR A 680 7.60 28.35 -1.66
N LEU A 681 6.45 28.84 -2.15
CA LEU A 681 6.38 29.82 -3.24
C LEU A 681 7.03 31.16 -2.84
N GLN A 682 6.81 31.62 -1.60
CA GLN A 682 7.44 32.84 -1.11
C GLN A 682 8.97 32.69 -0.99
N ALA A 683 9.46 31.53 -0.54
CA ALA A 683 10.90 31.27 -0.50
C ALA A 683 11.54 31.28 -1.90
N ILE A 684 10.80 30.86 -2.94
CA ILE A 684 11.26 31.01 -4.34
C ILE A 684 11.32 32.51 -4.70
N ARG A 685 10.27 33.28 -4.41
CA ARG A 685 10.25 34.73 -4.68
C ARG A 685 11.40 35.48 -4.01
N ASP A 686 11.57 35.25 -2.71
CA ASP A 686 12.59 35.91 -1.90
C ASP A 686 14.00 35.54 -2.37
N GLY A 687 14.24 34.27 -2.69
CA GLY A 687 15.53 33.80 -3.21
C GLY A 687 15.83 34.36 -4.60
N LEU A 688 14.86 34.39 -5.52
CA LEU A 688 15.03 35.01 -6.84
C LEU A 688 15.21 36.53 -6.76
N ALA A 689 14.67 37.18 -5.74
CA ALA A 689 14.86 38.62 -5.50
C ALA A 689 16.22 38.96 -4.86
N SER A 690 16.93 37.97 -4.31
CA SER A 690 18.24 38.15 -3.69
C SER A 690 19.29 38.62 -4.69
N SER A 691 20.22 39.45 -4.22
CA SER A 691 21.43 39.83 -4.94
C SER A 691 22.61 38.88 -4.70
N GLU A 692 22.47 37.94 -3.76
CA GLU A 692 23.45 36.88 -3.47
C GLU A 692 23.16 35.66 -4.35
N SER A 693 24.22 35.00 -4.86
CA SER A 693 24.06 33.87 -5.79
C SER A 693 23.41 32.65 -5.12
N LYS A 694 23.88 32.26 -3.93
CA LYS A 694 23.40 31.03 -3.25
C LYS A 694 21.87 31.01 -3.00
N PRO A 695 21.23 32.07 -2.47
CA PRO A 695 19.77 32.10 -2.34
C PRO A 695 19.02 32.06 -3.69
N PHE A 696 19.60 32.65 -4.74
CA PHE A 696 19.03 32.64 -6.09
C PHE A 696 19.06 31.23 -6.68
N GLU A 697 20.21 30.56 -6.58
CA GLU A 697 20.41 29.19 -7.03
C GLU A 697 19.48 28.20 -6.29
N GLU A 698 19.36 28.33 -4.96
CA GLU A 698 18.42 27.52 -4.17
C GLU A 698 16.96 27.72 -4.59
N ALA A 699 16.59 28.94 -4.99
CA ALA A 699 15.24 29.22 -5.48
C ALA A 699 15.00 28.60 -6.86
N GLN A 700 15.99 28.62 -7.76
CA GLN A 700 15.91 27.90 -9.04
C GLN A 700 15.74 26.39 -8.84
N VAL A 701 16.47 25.78 -7.91
CA VAL A 701 16.29 24.35 -7.58
C VAL A 701 14.87 24.08 -7.11
N LYS A 702 14.36 24.87 -6.16
CA LYS A 702 12.98 24.75 -5.64
C LYS A 702 11.93 24.90 -6.74
N LEU A 703 12.13 25.83 -7.67
CA LEU A 703 11.27 26.02 -8.83
C LEU A 703 11.26 24.79 -9.75
N GLY A 704 12.43 24.25 -10.08
CA GLY A 704 12.55 23.02 -10.87
C GLY A 704 11.81 21.85 -10.22
N ARG A 705 11.97 21.66 -8.90
CA ARG A 705 11.30 20.59 -8.14
C ARG A 705 9.78 20.71 -8.19
N ILE A 706 9.24 21.90 -7.92
CA ILE A 706 7.77 22.08 -7.88
C ILE A 706 7.13 22.00 -9.27
N LEU A 707 7.90 22.21 -10.33
CA LEU A 707 7.48 21.95 -11.72
C LEU A 707 7.54 20.47 -12.10
N GLY A 708 7.97 19.59 -11.20
CA GLY A 708 8.07 18.14 -11.44
C GLY A 708 9.36 17.71 -12.13
N PHE A 709 10.37 18.57 -12.18
CA PHE A 709 11.70 18.22 -12.71
C PHE A 709 12.59 17.66 -11.61
N GLU A 710 13.55 16.84 -12.03
CA GLU A 710 14.67 16.52 -11.17
C GLU A 710 15.63 17.71 -11.21
N SER A 711 15.94 18.28 -10.05
CA SER A 711 16.80 19.44 -9.97
C SER A 711 17.70 19.41 -8.74
N GLY A 712 18.92 19.84 -8.98
CA GLY A 712 20.00 19.89 -8.00
C GLY A 712 20.87 21.12 -8.20
N ASN A 713 21.80 21.28 -7.27
CA ASN A 713 22.89 22.24 -7.31
C ASN A 713 24.10 21.56 -6.66
N THR A 714 25.29 21.93 -7.08
CA THR A 714 26.55 21.31 -6.65
C THR A 714 27.39 22.33 -5.86
N GLU A 715 27.90 21.94 -4.69
CA GLU A 715 28.58 22.87 -3.76
C GLU A 715 30.12 22.88 -3.87
N ARG A 716 30.76 22.16 -4.81
CA ARG A 716 32.24 22.15 -4.91
C ARG A 716 32.75 23.29 -5.81
N SER A 717 34.00 23.70 -5.57
CA SER A 717 34.64 24.76 -6.34
C SER A 717 34.87 24.32 -7.78
N GLY A 718 34.22 24.99 -8.73
CA GLY A 718 34.30 24.69 -10.17
C GLY A 718 33.17 23.79 -10.69
N ASP A 719 32.23 23.41 -9.82
CA ASP A 719 31.04 22.66 -10.19
C ASP A 719 29.97 23.57 -10.84
N PRO A 720 29.03 22.99 -11.59
CA PRO A 720 27.89 23.68 -12.19
C PRO A 720 26.96 24.37 -11.19
N ASP A 721 26.35 25.48 -11.63
CA ASP A 721 25.23 26.11 -10.91
C ASP A 721 23.96 25.21 -11.04
N PRO A 722 22.74 25.62 -10.64
CA PRO A 722 21.58 24.74 -10.67
C PRO A 722 21.35 24.09 -12.03
N TRP A 723 20.84 22.86 -11.99
CA TRP A 723 20.51 22.11 -13.18
C TRP A 723 19.15 21.43 -13.04
N TRP A 724 18.44 21.31 -14.16
CA TRP A 724 17.12 20.65 -14.27
C TRP A 724 17.19 19.54 -15.32
N ILE A 725 16.71 18.33 -14.99
CA ILE A 725 16.67 17.16 -15.88
C ILE A 725 15.23 16.86 -16.32
N PHE A 726 15.09 16.68 -17.64
CA PHE A 726 13.88 16.43 -18.41
C PHE A 726 13.99 15.08 -19.14
N GLY A 727 14.14 13.98 -18.40
CA GLY A 727 14.48 12.69 -19.00
C GLY A 727 15.91 12.71 -19.54
N ARG A 728 16.13 12.45 -20.84
CA ARG A 728 17.48 12.47 -21.46
C ARG A 728 17.98 13.85 -21.89
N GLN A 729 17.22 14.90 -21.62
CA GLN A 729 17.63 16.29 -21.84
C GLN A 729 17.74 17.00 -20.50
N GLY A 730 18.63 17.98 -20.39
CA GLY A 730 18.82 18.79 -19.20
C GLY A 730 19.10 20.25 -19.54
N ILE A 731 18.90 21.13 -18.58
CA ILE A 731 19.43 22.49 -18.59
C ILE A 731 20.37 22.62 -17.40
N VAL A 732 21.53 23.24 -17.63
CA VAL A 732 22.40 23.73 -16.58
C VAL A 732 22.46 25.25 -16.68
N PHE A 733 22.28 25.91 -15.56
CA PHE A 733 22.37 27.35 -15.46
C PHE A 733 23.83 27.78 -15.20
N GLU A 734 24.20 28.95 -15.67
CA GLU A 734 25.28 29.76 -15.09
C GLU A 734 24.64 31.07 -14.61
N ASP A 735 24.54 31.25 -13.30
CA ASP A 735 23.89 32.36 -12.66
C ASP A 735 24.89 33.51 -12.43
N TYR A 736 24.71 34.61 -13.16
CA TYR A 736 25.54 35.80 -13.05
C TYR A 736 24.71 37.01 -12.59
N THR A 737 24.46 37.09 -11.29
CA THR A 737 23.75 38.18 -10.59
C THR A 737 24.71 39.28 -10.13
N ALA A 738 25.43 39.92 -11.06
CA ALA A 738 26.45 40.92 -10.71
C ALA A 738 25.86 42.23 -10.16
N THR A 739 26.55 42.83 -9.19
CA THR A 739 26.15 44.04 -8.44
C THR A 739 27.02 45.29 -8.74
N GLY A 740 27.80 45.29 -9.83
CA GLY A 740 28.65 46.42 -10.24
C GLY A 740 28.00 47.40 -11.22
N ASP A 741 28.62 48.57 -11.43
CA ASP A 741 28.19 49.54 -12.45
C ASP A 741 28.37 48.95 -13.86
N ASN A 742 27.26 48.75 -14.58
CA ASN A 742 27.23 48.27 -15.97
C ASN A 742 27.92 46.90 -16.15
N PRO A 743 27.42 45.84 -15.48
CA PRO A 743 28.04 44.51 -15.51
C PRO A 743 28.05 43.96 -16.93
N VAL A 744 29.10 43.24 -17.29
CA VAL A 744 29.29 42.65 -18.62
C VAL A 744 29.66 41.18 -18.45
N VAL A 745 29.02 40.30 -19.21
CA VAL A 745 29.36 38.86 -19.22
C VAL A 745 30.79 38.70 -19.74
N SER A 746 31.68 38.19 -18.89
CA SER A 746 33.10 38.06 -19.18
C SER A 746 33.44 36.79 -19.96
N LYS A 747 34.65 36.75 -20.53
CA LYS A 747 35.18 35.54 -21.17
C LYS A 747 35.26 34.38 -20.19
N ASP A 748 35.74 34.64 -18.97
CA ASP A 748 35.91 33.60 -17.95
C ASP A 748 34.57 32.97 -17.57
N LYS A 749 33.52 33.79 -17.40
CA LYS A 749 32.16 33.30 -17.14
C LYS A 749 31.57 32.50 -18.30
N THR A 750 31.84 32.92 -19.53
CA THR A 750 31.41 32.18 -20.73
C THR A 750 32.11 30.82 -20.82
N LEU A 751 33.41 30.75 -20.46
CA LEU A 751 34.16 29.50 -20.46
C LEU A 751 33.74 28.58 -19.30
N GLN A 752 33.45 29.14 -18.12
CA GLN A 752 32.92 28.41 -16.97
C GLN A 752 31.60 27.71 -17.34
N ALA A 753 30.63 28.48 -17.87
CA ALA A 753 29.34 27.94 -18.28
C ALA A 753 29.45 26.78 -19.28
N LYS A 754 30.44 26.84 -20.19
CA LYS A 754 30.66 25.78 -21.20
C LYS A 754 31.29 24.50 -20.66
N ALA A 755 31.95 24.56 -19.51
CA ALA A 755 32.56 23.39 -18.89
C ALA A 755 31.53 22.55 -18.10
N HIS A 756 30.44 23.17 -17.66
CA HIS A 756 29.40 22.53 -16.84
C HIS A 756 28.81 21.24 -17.40
N PRO A 757 28.49 21.12 -18.70
CA PRO A 757 27.98 19.86 -19.25
C PRO A 757 28.93 18.69 -19.11
N ASP A 758 30.25 18.92 -19.16
CA ASP A 758 31.23 17.83 -19.06
C ASP A 758 31.15 17.18 -17.67
N THR A 759 31.13 17.99 -16.60
CA THR A 759 30.95 17.53 -15.22
C THR A 759 29.62 16.82 -15.02
N LEU A 760 28.51 17.40 -15.48
CA LEU A 760 27.18 16.79 -15.32
C LEU A 760 27.01 15.52 -16.15
N SER A 761 27.72 15.37 -17.27
CA SER A 761 27.66 14.15 -18.07
C SER A 761 28.32 12.95 -17.37
N GLU A 762 29.27 13.19 -16.48
CA GLU A 762 29.86 12.16 -15.61
C GLU A 762 28.91 11.79 -14.46
N GLU A 763 28.24 12.78 -13.85
CA GLU A 763 27.31 12.57 -12.73
C GLU A 763 25.95 11.99 -13.18
N HIS A 764 25.47 12.40 -14.35
CA HIS A 764 24.21 11.97 -14.96
C HIS A 764 24.43 11.40 -16.36
N PRO A 765 25.01 10.18 -16.48
CA PRO A 765 25.26 9.55 -17.76
C PRO A 765 23.98 9.43 -18.61
N GLY A 766 24.08 9.77 -19.90
CA GLY A 766 22.97 9.66 -20.85
C GLY A 766 22.00 10.84 -20.88
N VAL A 767 22.29 11.92 -20.12
CA VAL A 767 21.56 13.19 -20.18
C VAL A 767 22.35 14.23 -20.98
N ASN A 768 21.70 14.86 -21.96
CA ASN A 768 22.29 15.94 -22.76
C ASN A 768 21.91 17.31 -22.17
N PHE A 769 22.88 18.06 -21.66
CA PHE A 769 22.64 19.37 -21.04
C PHE A 769 22.81 20.54 -22.01
N SER A 770 21.81 21.41 -22.07
CA SER A 770 21.92 22.76 -22.66
C SER A 770 22.39 23.75 -21.60
N VAL A 771 23.31 24.63 -21.96
CA VAL A 771 23.84 25.65 -21.03
C VAL A 771 23.06 26.95 -21.17
N VAL A 772 22.55 27.49 -20.07
CA VAL A 772 21.80 28.76 -20.03
C VAL A 772 22.49 29.74 -19.09
N MET A 773 23.03 30.82 -19.64
CA MET A 773 23.53 31.97 -18.86
C MET A 773 22.32 32.79 -18.37
N CYS A 774 22.06 32.77 -17.07
CA CYS A 774 21.04 33.60 -16.43
C CYS A 774 21.70 34.82 -15.79
N SER A 775 21.53 36.01 -16.37
CA SER A 775 22.27 37.19 -15.90
C SER A 775 21.44 38.48 -15.79
N SER A 776 21.84 39.33 -14.85
CA SER A 776 21.38 40.72 -14.77
C SER A 776 22.03 41.63 -15.82
N SER A 777 23.11 41.17 -16.48
CA SER A 777 23.77 41.87 -17.58
C SER A 777 23.11 41.54 -18.91
N ASP A 778 22.92 42.57 -19.75
CA ASP A 778 22.47 42.48 -21.14
C ASP A 778 23.62 42.73 -22.15
N LYS A 779 24.87 42.72 -21.68
CA LYS A 779 26.06 43.05 -22.48
C LYS A 779 27.10 41.94 -22.41
N LEU A 780 27.67 41.61 -23.55
CA LEU A 780 28.77 40.66 -23.66
C LEU A 780 30.10 41.39 -23.89
N HIS A 781 31.15 40.96 -23.20
CA HIS A 781 32.47 41.53 -23.41
C HIS A 781 33.01 41.04 -24.76
N HIS A 782 33.60 41.91 -25.58
CA HIS A 782 34.09 41.55 -26.92
C HIS A 782 35.03 40.32 -26.94
N ALA A 783 35.80 40.12 -25.85
CA ALA A 783 36.68 38.96 -25.70
C ALA A 783 35.93 37.63 -25.48
N ALA A 784 34.66 37.66 -25.06
CA ALA A 784 33.81 36.50 -24.84
C ALA A 784 33.07 36.06 -26.12
N THR A 785 32.85 36.96 -27.08
CA THR A 785 32.11 36.70 -28.33
C THR A 785 32.55 35.42 -29.06
N PRO A 786 33.86 35.14 -29.26
CA PRO A 786 34.31 33.92 -29.94
C PRO A 786 34.06 32.64 -29.14
N HIS A 787 33.75 32.75 -27.84
CA HIS A 787 33.63 31.63 -26.92
C HIS A 787 32.18 31.28 -26.59
N THR A 788 31.19 32.06 -27.05
CA THR A 788 29.75 31.87 -26.76
C THR A 788 29.17 30.54 -27.23
N GLY A 789 29.59 29.99 -28.37
CA GLY A 789 29.18 28.67 -28.85
C GLY A 789 27.65 28.46 -28.83
N ASP A 790 27.21 27.34 -28.23
CA ASP A 790 25.79 27.01 -28.01
C ASP A 790 25.32 27.34 -26.58
N VAL A 791 25.92 28.35 -25.95
CA VAL A 791 25.41 28.89 -24.67
C VAL A 791 24.20 29.78 -24.97
N PHE A 792 23.11 29.51 -24.28
CA PHE A 792 21.88 30.30 -24.33
C PHE A 792 21.89 31.40 -23.27
N TYR A 793 20.99 32.36 -23.39
CA TYR A 793 20.87 33.49 -22.48
C TYR A 793 19.42 33.70 -22.07
N ILE A 794 19.22 34.01 -20.79
CA ILE A 794 17.99 34.56 -20.26
C ILE A 794 18.33 35.69 -19.28
N SER A 795 17.60 36.80 -19.35
CA SER A 795 17.77 37.86 -18.35
C SER A 795 17.15 37.43 -17.01
N VAL A 796 17.72 37.88 -15.89
CA VAL A 796 17.15 37.61 -14.55
C VAL A 796 15.70 38.09 -14.45
N ASP A 797 15.35 39.21 -15.10
CA ASP A 797 13.99 39.73 -15.09
C ASP A 797 13.01 38.85 -15.90
N GLU A 798 13.44 38.31 -17.03
CA GLU A 798 12.63 37.33 -17.78
C GLU A 798 12.49 36.01 -17.04
N PHE A 799 13.56 35.54 -16.40
CA PHE A 799 13.50 34.33 -15.57
C PHE A 799 12.56 34.51 -14.38
N LYS A 800 12.54 35.68 -13.73
CA LYS A 800 11.58 36.04 -12.67
C LYS A 800 10.14 36.02 -13.18
N LYS A 801 9.87 36.60 -14.35
CA LYS A 801 8.53 36.57 -14.97
C LYS A 801 8.07 35.14 -15.27
N PHE A 802 8.95 34.35 -15.88
CA PHE A 802 8.72 32.92 -16.13
C PHE A 802 8.42 32.17 -14.83
N SER A 803 9.18 32.43 -13.77
CA SER A 803 9.00 31.84 -12.45
C SER A 803 7.64 32.18 -11.85
N GLU A 804 7.16 33.42 -11.99
CA GLU A 804 5.82 33.80 -11.50
C GLU A 804 4.68 33.14 -12.28
N GLU A 805 4.80 33.00 -13.59
CA GLU A 805 3.83 32.27 -14.40
C GLU A 805 3.75 30.79 -13.98
N CYS A 806 4.92 30.20 -13.72
CA CYS A 806 5.05 28.85 -13.16
C CYS A 806 4.36 28.73 -11.80
N MET A 807 4.71 29.59 -10.85
CA MET A 807 4.15 29.58 -9.49
C MET A 807 2.64 29.83 -9.47
N THR A 808 2.14 30.70 -10.35
CA THR A 808 0.70 30.95 -10.51
C THR A 808 -0.01 29.70 -11.01
N THR A 809 0.56 29.01 -12.00
CA THR A 809 -0.01 27.74 -12.50
C THR A 809 -0.01 26.67 -11.42
N ILE A 810 1.12 26.48 -10.72
CA ILE A 810 1.24 25.53 -9.62
C ILE A 810 0.22 25.83 -8.51
N ARG A 811 -0.05 27.10 -8.20
CA ARG A 811 -1.06 27.45 -7.20
C ARG A 811 -2.45 27.00 -7.63
N VAL A 812 -2.81 27.19 -8.90
CA VAL A 812 -4.09 26.67 -9.44
C VAL A 812 -4.16 25.15 -9.35
N LEU A 813 -3.05 24.45 -9.63
CA LEU A 813 -2.99 23.00 -9.49
C LEU A 813 -3.16 22.56 -8.03
N TRP A 814 -2.52 23.27 -7.09
CA TRP A 814 -2.65 23.04 -5.65
C TRP A 814 -4.09 23.23 -5.15
N ASP A 815 -4.76 24.31 -5.54
CA ASP A 815 -6.12 24.60 -5.09
C ASP A 815 -7.13 23.52 -5.55
N ALA A 816 -6.85 22.85 -6.67
CA ALA A 816 -7.61 21.70 -7.16
C ALA A 816 -7.15 20.34 -6.60
N PHE A 817 -5.96 20.28 -5.98
CA PHE A 817 -5.33 19.04 -5.55
C PHE A 817 -5.99 18.48 -4.28
N GLN A 818 -6.50 17.25 -4.35
CA GLN A 818 -7.15 16.61 -3.21
C GLN A 818 -6.28 15.52 -2.57
N SER A 819 -5.69 14.67 -3.41
CA SER A 819 -4.72 13.61 -3.07
C SER A 819 -4.09 13.05 -4.34
N PRO A 820 -2.94 12.37 -4.27
CA PRO A 820 -2.33 11.72 -5.42
C PRO A 820 -3.22 10.65 -6.04
N GLY A 821 -3.04 10.41 -7.34
CA GLY A 821 -3.68 9.31 -8.04
C GLY A 821 -5.06 9.63 -8.58
N ILE A 822 -5.60 10.84 -8.35
CA ILE A 822 -6.90 11.24 -8.89
C ILE A 822 -6.75 11.56 -10.37
N ILE A 823 -7.37 10.72 -11.21
CA ILE A 823 -7.23 10.80 -12.68
C ILE A 823 -7.71 12.15 -13.21
N GLU A 824 -8.80 12.68 -12.66
CA GLU A 824 -9.39 13.94 -13.10
C GLU A 824 -8.52 15.13 -12.76
N TRP A 825 -7.83 15.08 -11.61
CA TRP A 825 -6.85 16.09 -11.26
C TRP A 825 -5.66 16.02 -12.22
N ARG A 826 -5.18 14.82 -12.57
CA ARG A 826 -4.10 14.66 -13.55
C ARG A 826 -4.49 15.20 -14.92
N GLU A 827 -5.70 14.91 -15.38
CA GLU A 827 -6.24 15.43 -16.65
C GLU A 827 -6.36 16.96 -16.62
N PHE A 828 -6.85 17.51 -15.50
CA PHE A 828 -6.88 18.95 -15.27
C PHE A 828 -5.47 19.55 -15.30
N ALA A 829 -4.50 18.95 -14.62
CA ALA A 829 -3.12 19.39 -14.57
C ALA A 829 -2.46 19.37 -15.95
N ALA A 830 -2.61 18.28 -16.70
CA ALA A 830 -2.11 18.16 -18.08
C ALA A 830 -2.66 19.28 -18.97
N ARG A 831 -3.98 19.48 -18.97
CA ARG A 831 -4.62 20.55 -19.73
C ARG A 831 -4.11 21.91 -19.29
N LYS A 832 -4.01 22.14 -17.98
CA LYS A 832 -3.60 23.45 -17.45
C LYS A 832 -2.17 23.80 -17.81
N LEU A 833 -1.24 22.85 -17.71
CA LEU A 833 0.16 23.02 -18.14
C LEU A 833 0.28 23.29 -19.64
N THR A 834 -0.57 22.65 -20.45
CA THR A 834 -0.63 22.89 -21.90
C THR A 834 -1.17 24.30 -22.19
N GLU A 835 -2.28 24.70 -21.57
CA GLU A 835 -2.89 26.02 -21.71
C GLU A 835 -1.93 27.16 -21.34
N THR A 836 -1.07 26.94 -20.34
CA THR A 836 -0.10 27.94 -19.88
C THR A 836 1.28 27.82 -20.55
N GLN A 837 1.42 26.98 -21.58
CA GLN A 837 2.69 26.75 -22.29
C GLN A 837 3.85 26.36 -21.35
N LEU A 838 3.52 25.64 -20.28
CA LEU A 838 4.48 25.13 -19.30
C LEU A 838 4.80 23.67 -19.52
N GLY A 839 4.67 23.19 -20.75
CA GLY A 839 5.08 21.86 -21.15
C GLY A 839 6.60 21.70 -21.22
N THR A 840 7.10 20.47 -21.33
CA THR A 840 8.55 20.21 -21.25
C THR A 840 9.30 20.83 -22.44
N GLU A 841 8.79 20.63 -23.66
CA GLU A 841 9.40 21.20 -24.87
C GLU A 841 9.27 22.72 -24.89
N GLU A 842 8.15 23.27 -24.43
CA GLU A 842 7.92 24.71 -24.36
C GLU A 842 8.83 25.38 -23.33
N ILE A 843 9.05 24.76 -22.16
CA ILE A 843 9.99 25.28 -21.16
C ILE A 843 11.42 25.25 -21.70
N LEU A 844 11.85 24.12 -22.30
CA LEU A 844 13.16 24.01 -22.92
C LEU A 844 13.34 25.07 -24.01
N ALA A 845 12.38 25.20 -24.93
CA ALA A 845 12.41 26.18 -26.01
C ALA A 845 12.44 27.62 -25.48
N ARG A 846 11.71 27.92 -24.40
CA ARG A 846 11.70 29.25 -23.78
C ARG A 846 13.05 29.60 -23.18
N LEU A 847 13.63 28.69 -22.39
CA LEU A 847 14.94 28.87 -21.74
C LEU A 847 16.11 28.88 -22.72
N THR A 848 15.94 28.27 -23.91
CA THR A 848 16.95 28.20 -24.98
C THR A 848 16.61 29.09 -26.19
N SER A 849 15.68 30.03 -26.03
CA SER A 849 15.18 30.87 -27.14
C SER A 849 16.22 31.87 -27.67
N THR A 850 17.12 32.34 -26.81
CA THR A 850 18.11 33.39 -27.13
C THR A 850 19.52 32.85 -26.96
N LYS A 851 20.38 33.00 -27.97
CA LYS A 851 21.80 32.63 -27.86
C LYS A 851 22.58 33.74 -27.15
N LEU A 852 23.53 33.41 -26.29
CA LEU A 852 24.38 34.39 -25.61
C LEU A 852 25.13 35.32 -26.60
N SER A 853 25.41 34.84 -27.80
CA SER A 853 26.02 35.63 -28.88
C SER A 853 25.18 36.83 -29.33
N THR A 854 23.89 36.89 -29.02
CA THR A 854 23.04 38.04 -29.40
C THR A 854 23.29 39.27 -28.54
N LEU A 855 24.03 39.14 -27.42
CA LEU A 855 24.43 40.25 -26.54
C LEU A 855 25.74 40.93 -26.99
N ALA A 856 26.35 40.46 -28.09
CA ALA A 856 27.66 40.88 -28.61
C ALA A 856 27.63 42.21 -29.37
#